data_AF-A0A848E693-F1
#
_entry.id   AF-A0A848E693-F1
#
_cell.length_a   1.000
_cell.length_b   1.000
_cell.length_c   1.000
_cell.angle_alpha   90.00
_cell.angle_beta   90.00
_cell.angle_gamma   90.00
#
_symmetry.space_group_name_H-M   'P 1'
#
loop_
_entity.id
_entity.type
_entity.pdbx_description
1 polymer ?
#
loop_
_entity_poly.entity_id
_entity_poly.type
_entity_poly.pdbx_seq_one_letter_code
_entity_poly.pdbx_strand_id
1 'polypeptide(L)'
;MSFLLDFMENLKPDEEEEEDTEGFPDMNYVVGNTSGMDVGNIPTALGQRIGDQAQLGGGVMEVQIYNPSTFKIEKEEIYSSVQQLGLDISLHSEPSLGFASAYKTRGQQAQGFETAQAYFKRYLNQLAIFKKEKDNREDLDFEITRINPHMSTSPIPALQERMASDVGLDIFGYAVNEYDESAREQRNRTSQNIYANNEFLRRMYYTFVKKRAVDQEFQLFNSFFSRYSDKFDRIFRDAKRQAADEFYDRGLKGKSEDERLETKVALVTTAGRSDVGIESAWLDILEDEFDEPIDIEGEPATGVLEKDEIENLNDIDDITSQGARLTTLQRLSEAVYRIENEEFVQDSIGGPEQILIEDDEKSEEIKEKALEAIDNRLNKLWRGNGDKFLISVQGKIRSLQNYLDINQQRIVDQATQKEAVDFDRDNSKIWTLDEAAEEVMVGNPEFFQDIQGAEVSERYDEMLKFIFEQFQQAMWMESNLFYFIIPAWMTSADYSNDRHSGWDSPKFIWKTLVLDRWGDEYDIDLKNPGKQNGYFEALENSREFREDVTGAVGACYVWGHFTQKKSDFEISGEDHVADDSGKYTFVEWMNKYGIGVNFEAMDGDPQQRLKVWKPRHIVAGARAINITARRQARNQGLGGRDEIHPVLDECPAKFTIDMEHTASFGVNPWSEMSDLIEQETRIAERNDFDAAVNEDKPLAKILRNYHLMKPGVESQRGSRHGPFDRGDMILYRWLYKLVEAGFTRNPDERATVMYEQGDEKAETTYMARITMDMIELGIEPEDVDPVNVSTDGDYDSREEALIAKFFGIDESSTAAEWAKIEQHAFDPLDGLLEAEQFDYTFSSAAAVRNDNNPRDFQSEEYR
;
A
#
# COMPACT_ATOMS: atom_id res chain seq x y z
N MET A 1 -40.74 -21.56 32.63
CA MET A 1 -40.06 -22.13 31.45
C MET A 1 -40.85 -23.24 30.78
N SER A 2 -41.29 -24.33 31.43
CA SER A 2 -42.03 -25.40 30.70
C SER A 2 -43.37 -24.96 30.10
N PHE A 3 -44.04 -23.97 30.70
CA PHE A 3 -45.27 -23.37 30.15
C PHE A 3 -45.07 -22.58 28.83
N LEU A 4 -43.88 -22.00 28.63
CA LEU A 4 -43.56 -21.21 27.44
C LEU A 4 -43.19 -22.11 26.25
N LEU A 5 -42.55 -23.26 26.54
CA LEU A 5 -42.28 -24.30 25.55
C LEU A 5 -43.57 -25.05 25.16
N ASP A 6 -44.45 -25.35 26.11
CA ASP A 6 -45.78 -25.94 25.83
C ASP A 6 -46.69 -24.99 25.03
N PHE A 7 -46.55 -23.67 25.18
CA PHE A 7 -47.31 -22.68 24.40
C PHE A 7 -46.81 -22.62 22.94
N MET A 8 -45.50 -22.75 22.72
CA MET A 8 -44.90 -22.77 21.38
C MET A 8 -45.13 -24.10 20.63
N GLU A 9 -45.16 -25.25 21.32
CA GLU A 9 -45.47 -26.55 20.69
C GLU A 9 -46.94 -26.70 20.26
N ASN A 10 -47.86 -25.92 20.85
CA ASN A 10 -49.29 -25.96 20.52
C ASN A 10 -49.70 -25.01 19.39
N LEU A 11 -48.78 -24.20 18.86
CA LEU A 11 -48.95 -23.46 17.60
C LEU A 11 -48.50 -24.36 16.44
N LYS A 12 -49.24 -25.45 16.17
CA LYS A 12 -49.13 -26.10 14.87
C LYS A 12 -49.94 -25.27 13.87
N PRO A 13 -49.39 -24.95 12.68
CA PRO A 13 -50.17 -24.28 11.66
C PRO A 13 -51.30 -25.22 11.22
N ASP A 14 -52.52 -24.69 11.14
CA ASP A 14 -53.54 -25.33 10.32
C ASP A 14 -53.01 -25.38 8.89
N GLU A 15 -53.16 -26.54 8.24
CA GLU A 15 -52.85 -26.74 6.82
C GLU A 15 -53.79 -25.86 5.97
N GLU A 16 -53.43 -24.59 5.78
CA GLU A 16 -53.98 -23.72 4.74
C GLU A 16 -52.87 -23.26 3.79
N GLU A 17 -53.28 -23.06 2.54
CA GLU A 17 -52.48 -22.99 1.32
C GLU A 17 -51.25 -22.07 1.44
N GLU A 18 -50.12 -22.49 0.83
CA GLU A 18 -48.86 -21.75 0.69
C GLU A 18 -49.12 -20.32 0.14
N GLU A 19 -49.35 -19.35 1.02
CA GLU A 19 -49.00 -17.95 0.75
C GLU A 19 -47.47 -17.87 0.86
N ASP A 20 -46.82 -17.52 -0.26
CA ASP A 20 -45.40 -17.19 -0.34
C ASP A 20 -45.04 -16.25 0.81
N THR A 21 -44.30 -16.73 1.82
CA THR A 21 -43.86 -15.89 2.93
C THR A 21 -42.84 -14.87 2.43
N GLU A 22 -43.20 -13.57 2.43
CA GLU A 22 -42.37 -12.43 2.00
C GLU A 22 -41.16 -12.12 2.93
N GLY A 23 -40.60 -13.12 3.64
CA GLY A 23 -39.50 -12.95 4.60
C GLY A 23 -38.14 -13.53 4.19
N PHE A 24 -37.25 -13.72 5.18
CA PHE A 24 -35.94 -14.39 5.00
C PHE A 24 -35.93 -15.78 5.66
N PRO A 25 -36.72 -16.76 5.20
CA PRO A 25 -36.80 -18.09 5.82
C PRO A 25 -35.51 -18.91 5.68
N ASP A 26 -34.53 -18.43 4.91
CA ASP A 26 -33.24 -19.06 4.68
C ASP A 26 -32.13 -18.62 5.67
N MET A 27 -32.50 -17.90 6.73
CA MET A 27 -31.57 -17.48 7.78
C MET A 27 -31.02 -18.68 8.57
N ASN A 28 -29.70 -18.72 8.74
CA ASN A 28 -28.93 -19.72 9.47
C ASN A 28 -28.03 -18.99 10.48
N TYR A 29 -28.54 -18.75 11.69
CA TYR A 29 -27.83 -18.01 12.73
C TYR A 29 -28.03 -18.59 14.14
N VAL A 30 -27.19 -18.14 15.07
CA VAL A 30 -27.35 -18.36 16.50
C VAL A 30 -26.96 -17.11 17.28
N VAL A 31 -27.66 -16.85 18.39
CA VAL A 31 -27.32 -15.76 19.31
C VAL A 31 -26.44 -16.32 20.44
N GLY A 32 -25.37 -15.60 20.78
CA GLY A 32 -24.40 -16.00 21.80
C GLY A 32 -23.88 -14.84 22.64
N ASN A 33 -23.00 -15.14 23.59
CA ASN A 33 -22.29 -14.14 24.41
C ASN A 33 -20.79 -14.43 24.49
N THR A 34 -20.01 -13.42 24.85
CA THR A 34 -18.58 -13.62 25.16
C THR A 34 -18.37 -14.02 26.62
N SER A 35 -17.34 -14.82 26.88
CA SER A 35 -16.93 -15.25 28.24
C SER A 35 -16.34 -14.13 29.11
N GLY A 36 -16.24 -12.90 28.57
CA GLY A 36 -15.60 -11.76 29.23
C GLY A 36 -14.08 -11.81 29.29
N MET A 37 -13.46 -10.67 29.61
CA MET A 37 -12.01 -10.53 29.79
C MET A 37 -11.46 -11.38 30.95
N ASP A 38 -10.21 -11.83 30.79
CA ASP A 38 -9.36 -12.31 31.89
C ASP A 38 -8.90 -11.13 32.76
N VAL A 39 -9.83 -10.49 33.49
CA VAL A 39 -9.51 -9.29 34.29
C VAL A 39 -8.77 -9.72 35.56
N GLY A 40 -7.45 -9.60 35.51
CA GLY A 40 -6.53 -10.03 36.55
C GLY A 40 -6.80 -9.48 37.96
N ASN A 41 -7.07 -10.41 38.89
CA ASN A 41 -6.28 -10.61 40.12
C ASN A 41 -6.70 -11.89 40.87
N ILE A 42 -7.68 -12.63 40.33
CA ILE A 42 -7.96 -14.01 40.69
C ILE A 42 -8.31 -14.71 39.36
N PRO A 43 -7.59 -15.76 38.92
CA PRO A 43 -8.10 -16.58 37.84
C PRO A 43 -9.35 -17.29 38.38
N THR A 44 -10.54 -16.80 38.01
CA THR A 44 -11.68 -17.71 37.96
C THR A 44 -11.34 -18.73 36.89
N ALA A 45 -11.34 -20.01 37.27
CA ALA A 45 -11.08 -21.08 36.33
C ALA A 45 -11.99 -20.93 35.11
N LEU A 46 -11.49 -21.19 33.90
CA LEU A 46 -12.19 -20.84 32.67
C LEU A 46 -13.60 -21.46 32.59
N GLY A 47 -13.79 -22.64 33.19
CA GLY A 47 -15.11 -23.27 33.32
C GLY A 47 -16.11 -22.46 34.14
N GLN A 48 -15.67 -21.76 35.19
CA GLN A 48 -16.53 -20.87 35.97
C GLN A 48 -16.97 -19.66 35.16
N ARG A 49 -16.05 -19.02 34.41
CA ARG A 49 -16.40 -17.91 33.50
C ARG A 49 -17.42 -18.33 32.45
N ILE A 50 -17.20 -19.50 31.84
CA ILE A 50 -18.14 -20.08 30.88
C ILE A 50 -19.50 -20.31 31.56
N GLY A 51 -19.53 -20.94 32.74
CA GLY A 51 -20.76 -21.19 33.49
C GLY A 51 -21.53 -19.92 33.87
N ASP A 52 -20.83 -18.87 34.28
CA ASP A 52 -21.45 -17.60 34.67
C ASP A 52 -22.04 -16.86 33.45
N GLN A 53 -21.32 -16.79 32.33
CA GLN A 53 -21.86 -16.13 31.13
C GLN A 53 -22.93 -16.97 30.41
N ALA A 54 -22.92 -18.30 30.56
CA ALA A 54 -23.95 -19.17 29.98
C ALA A 54 -25.34 -18.93 30.58
N GLN A 55 -25.41 -18.45 31.83
CA GLN A 55 -26.68 -18.12 32.50
C GLN A 55 -27.44 -16.99 31.81
N LEU A 56 -26.76 -16.17 31.01
CA LEU A 56 -27.37 -15.10 30.20
C LEU A 56 -28.16 -15.66 29.01
N GLY A 57 -27.97 -16.95 28.67
CA GLY A 57 -28.62 -17.63 27.56
C GLY A 57 -27.91 -17.40 26.23
N GLY A 58 -28.06 -18.33 25.30
CA GLY A 58 -27.36 -18.32 24.01
C GLY A 58 -26.98 -19.74 23.62
N GLY A 59 -26.83 -20.01 22.33
CA GLY A 59 -26.42 -21.34 21.83
C GLY A 59 -24.93 -21.45 21.57
N VAL A 60 -24.21 -20.33 21.58
CA VAL A 60 -22.77 -20.26 21.31
C VAL A 60 -22.09 -19.31 22.29
N MET A 61 -20.83 -19.58 22.61
CA MET A 61 -20.01 -18.72 23.47
C MET A 61 -18.64 -18.45 22.85
N GLU A 62 -18.23 -17.18 22.83
CA GLU A 62 -16.85 -16.83 22.52
C GLU A 62 -15.96 -16.90 23.76
N VAL A 63 -15.02 -17.85 23.75
CA VAL A 63 -14.12 -18.10 24.87
C VAL A 63 -12.79 -17.39 24.65
N GLN A 64 -12.48 -16.41 25.49
CA GLN A 64 -11.21 -15.66 25.41
C GLN A 64 -10.08 -16.46 26.06
N ILE A 65 -9.10 -16.88 25.25
CA ILE A 65 -7.92 -17.63 25.68
C ILE A 65 -6.67 -16.90 25.21
N TYR A 66 -5.97 -16.19 26.10
CA TYR A 66 -4.82 -15.38 25.69
C TYR A 66 -3.53 -16.19 25.62
N ASN A 67 -3.30 -17.07 26.60
CA ASN A 67 -2.11 -17.91 26.65
C ASN A 67 -2.38 -19.26 25.95
N PRO A 68 -1.65 -19.63 24.88
CA PRO A 68 -1.79 -20.94 24.24
C PRO A 68 -1.67 -22.14 25.20
N SER A 69 -0.96 -21.97 26.31
CA SER A 69 -0.75 -23.03 27.31
C SER A 69 -2.05 -23.41 28.04
N THR A 70 -3.04 -22.50 28.08
CA THR A 70 -4.34 -22.73 28.72
C THR A 70 -5.10 -23.87 28.07
N PHE A 71 -5.00 -24.03 26.74
CA PHE A 71 -5.56 -25.20 26.04
C PHE A 71 -5.09 -26.52 26.64
N LYS A 72 -3.86 -26.59 27.15
CA LYS A 72 -3.33 -27.82 27.76
C LYS A 72 -3.69 -27.94 29.23
N ILE A 73 -3.67 -26.83 29.97
CA ILE A 73 -3.85 -26.83 31.43
C ILE A 73 -5.32 -27.02 31.82
N GLU A 74 -6.25 -26.41 31.08
CA GLU A 74 -7.67 -26.33 31.46
C GLU A 74 -8.60 -27.09 30.51
N LYS A 75 -8.07 -27.86 29.52
CA LYS A 75 -8.90 -28.54 28.51
C LYS A 75 -10.08 -29.34 29.08
N GLU A 76 -9.85 -30.16 30.10
CA GLU A 76 -10.90 -31.03 30.65
C GLU A 76 -12.02 -30.22 31.31
N GLU A 77 -11.67 -29.08 31.93
CA GLU A 77 -12.66 -28.20 32.52
C GLU A 77 -13.47 -27.47 31.44
N ILE A 78 -12.82 -27.04 30.35
CA ILE A 78 -13.49 -26.46 29.19
C ILE A 78 -14.44 -27.48 28.56
N TYR A 79 -13.96 -28.69 28.23
CA TYR A 79 -14.77 -29.76 27.67
C TYR A 79 -15.98 -30.08 28.55
N SER A 80 -15.75 -30.27 29.86
CA SER A 80 -16.82 -30.59 30.79
C SER A 80 -17.86 -29.48 30.89
N SER A 81 -17.43 -28.22 30.97
CA SER A 81 -18.34 -27.08 31.15
C SER A 81 -19.17 -26.85 29.90
N VAL A 82 -18.52 -26.80 28.74
CA VAL A 82 -19.17 -26.58 27.44
C VAL A 82 -20.17 -27.70 27.13
N GLN A 83 -19.78 -28.96 27.34
CA GLN A 83 -20.67 -30.12 27.14
C GLN A 83 -21.88 -30.10 28.08
N GLN A 84 -21.69 -29.80 29.37
CA GLN A 84 -22.78 -29.79 30.35
C GLN A 84 -23.80 -28.68 30.05
N LEU A 85 -23.34 -27.57 29.48
CA LEU A 85 -24.17 -26.42 29.13
C LEU A 85 -24.78 -26.53 27.73
N GLY A 86 -24.34 -27.50 26.92
CA GLY A 86 -24.82 -27.69 25.54
C GLY A 86 -24.50 -26.49 24.64
N LEU A 87 -23.31 -25.92 24.81
CA LEU A 87 -22.87 -24.73 24.07
C LEU A 87 -21.91 -25.12 22.95
N ASP A 88 -22.03 -24.46 21.80
CA ASP A 88 -20.92 -24.39 20.85
C ASP A 88 -19.95 -23.28 21.27
N ILE A 89 -18.69 -23.35 20.82
CA ILE A 89 -17.69 -22.33 21.16
C ILE A 89 -17.02 -21.72 19.93
N SER A 90 -16.78 -20.42 19.98
CA SER A 90 -15.72 -19.73 19.25
C SER A 90 -14.59 -19.37 20.22
N LEU A 91 -13.43 -18.99 19.70
CA LEU A 91 -12.25 -18.69 20.52
C LEU A 91 -11.72 -17.32 20.17
N HIS A 92 -11.37 -16.50 21.17
CA HIS A 92 -10.72 -15.22 20.93
C HIS A 92 -9.27 -15.27 21.43
N SER A 93 -8.33 -14.81 20.61
CA SER A 93 -6.89 -14.77 20.97
C SER A 93 -6.54 -13.52 21.78
N GLU A 94 -5.28 -13.31 22.14
CA GLU A 94 -4.81 -12.09 22.83
C GLU A 94 -5.15 -10.83 22.01
N PRO A 95 -6.02 -9.93 22.54
CA PRO A 95 -6.46 -8.73 21.84
C PRO A 95 -5.31 -7.81 21.41
N SER A 96 -4.27 -7.71 22.24
CA SER A 96 -3.13 -6.81 22.02
C SER A 96 -2.17 -7.30 20.93
N LEU A 97 -2.32 -8.54 20.48
CA LEU A 97 -1.46 -9.20 19.49
C LEU A 97 -2.21 -9.40 18.16
N GLY A 98 -2.36 -8.31 17.40
CA GLY A 98 -2.80 -8.40 16.00
C GLY A 98 -1.68 -8.81 15.05
N PHE A 99 -2.04 -9.14 13.81
CA PHE A 99 -1.05 -9.40 12.77
C PHE A 99 -0.32 -8.09 12.43
N ALA A 100 0.99 -8.08 12.72
CA ALA A 100 1.81 -6.87 12.76
C ALA A 100 2.77 -6.81 11.58
N SER A 101 3.03 -5.59 11.11
CA SER A 101 3.81 -5.34 9.88
C SER A 101 5.22 -4.83 10.15
N ALA A 102 6.05 -4.98 9.12
CA ALA A 102 7.30 -4.29 8.78
C ALA A 102 8.43 -4.08 9.81
N TYR A 103 8.32 -4.42 11.10
CA TYR A 103 9.42 -4.23 12.05
C TYR A 103 9.74 -5.46 12.90
N LYS A 104 11.04 -5.61 13.21
CA LYS A 104 11.65 -6.75 13.92
C LYS A 104 11.67 -6.60 15.45
N THR A 105 11.23 -5.46 15.99
CA THR A 105 11.28 -5.01 17.40
C THR A 105 12.65 -5.04 18.10
N ARG A 106 13.18 -3.87 18.49
CA ARG A 106 14.24 -3.78 19.51
C ARG A 106 13.88 -3.00 20.79
N GLY A 107 12.74 -2.31 20.84
CA GLY A 107 12.42 -1.39 21.96
C GLY A 107 11.11 -1.63 22.73
N GLN A 108 10.12 -2.30 22.14
CA GLN A 108 8.81 -2.57 22.78
C GLN A 108 8.66 -4.09 22.96
N GLN A 109 8.60 -4.55 24.21
CA GLN A 109 8.76 -5.96 24.58
C GLN A 109 7.63 -6.93 24.14
N ALA A 110 6.69 -6.54 23.27
CA ALA A 110 5.53 -7.39 22.98
C ALA A 110 4.88 -7.25 21.58
N GLN A 111 5.48 -6.56 20.60
CA GLN A 111 4.86 -6.37 19.27
C GLN A 111 5.80 -6.73 18.12
N GLY A 112 5.34 -6.64 16.86
CA GLY A 112 6.15 -6.87 15.66
C GLY A 112 5.92 -8.21 14.94
N PHE A 113 6.38 -8.29 13.70
CA PHE A 113 6.09 -9.37 12.76
C PHE A 113 6.44 -10.77 13.32
N GLU A 114 7.65 -10.92 13.88
CA GLU A 114 8.12 -12.20 14.42
C GLU A 114 7.43 -12.59 15.73
N THR A 115 7.09 -11.61 16.56
CA THR A 115 6.35 -11.82 17.80
C THR A 115 4.95 -12.37 17.51
N ALA A 116 4.23 -11.74 16.57
CA ALA A 116 2.93 -12.20 16.12
C ALA A 116 3.02 -13.61 15.50
N GLN A 117 4.03 -13.86 14.65
CA GLN A 117 4.26 -15.18 14.07
C GLN A 117 4.49 -16.26 15.13
N ALA A 118 5.35 -16.01 16.13
CA ALA A 118 5.64 -16.98 17.19
C ALA A 118 4.41 -17.25 18.07
N TYR A 119 3.63 -16.22 18.38
CA TYR A 119 2.39 -16.33 19.14
C TYR A 119 1.35 -17.18 18.41
N PHE A 120 0.96 -16.78 17.19
CA PHE A 120 -0.07 -17.47 16.43
C PHE A 120 0.33 -18.90 16.04
N LYS A 121 1.61 -19.15 15.77
CA LYS A 121 2.14 -20.52 15.62
C LYS A 121 1.81 -21.37 16.83
N ARG A 122 2.14 -20.90 18.05
CA ARG A 122 1.89 -21.66 19.28
C ARG A 122 0.39 -21.84 19.54
N TYR A 123 -0.38 -20.78 19.30
CA TYR A 123 -1.84 -20.79 19.45
C TYR A 123 -2.49 -21.84 18.55
N LEU A 124 -2.23 -21.78 17.23
CA LEU A 124 -2.76 -22.72 16.24
C LEU A 124 -2.30 -24.17 16.49
N ASN A 125 -1.08 -24.36 17.00
CA ASN A 125 -0.59 -25.68 17.35
C ASN A 125 -1.35 -26.29 18.53
N GLN A 126 -1.56 -25.52 19.60
CA GLN A 126 -2.31 -25.98 20.78
C GLN A 126 -3.79 -26.16 20.47
N LEU A 127 -4.37 -25.27 19.65
CA LEU A 127 -5.76 -25.41 19.20
C LEU A 127 -5.94 -26.64 18.32
N ALA A 128 -5.00 -26.98 17.44
CA ALA A 128 -5.08 -28.20 16.64
C ALA A 128 -5.15 -29.46 17.52
N ILE A 129 -4.37 -29.50 18.61
CA ILE A 129 -4.42 -30.58 19.61
C ILE A 129 -5.80 -30.61 20.28
N PHE A 130 -6.24 -29.47 20.82
CA PHE A 130 -7.53 -29.34 21.50
C PHE A 130 -8.69 -29.77 20.60
N LYS A 131 -8.76 -29.25 19.36
CA LYS A 131 -9.79 -29.61 18.40
C LYS A 131 -9.74 -31.10 18.02
N LYS A 132 -8.55 -31.67 17.80
CA LYS A 132 -8.43 -33.08 17.43
C LYS A 132 -8.82 -34.03 18.55
N GLU A 133 -8.45 -33.71 19.78
CA GLU A 133 -8.86 -34.48 20.94
C GLU A 133 -10.38 -34.43 21.11
N LYS A 134 -11.00 -33.25 20.96
CA LYS A 134 -12.46 -33.11 20.92
C LYS A 134 -13.10 -33.94 19.80
N ASP A 135 -12.57 -33.87 18.59
CA ASP A 135 -13.12 -34.60 17.43
C ASP A 135 -12.94 -36.12 17.55
N ASN A 136 -11.98 -36.60 18.35
CA ASN A 136 -11.73 -38.03 18.59
C ASN A 136 -12.47 -38.60 19.81
N ARG A 137 -13.14 -37.75 20.59
CA ARG A 137 -13.91 -38.12 21.79
C ARG A 137 -15.40 -38.16 21.46
N GLU A 138 -15.99 -39.36 21.48
CA GLU A 138 -17.42 -39.57 21.22
C GLU A 138 -18.34 -39.04 22.34
N ASP A 139 -17.78 -38.73 23.52
CA ASP A 139 -18.52 -38.19 24.67
C ASP A 139 -18.72 -36.66 24.62
N LEU A 140 -18.11 -35.98 23.63
CA LEU A 140 -18.17 -34.54 23.45
C LEU A 140 -18.95 -34.19 22.17
N ASP A 141 -20.12 -33.58 22.36
CA ASP A 141 -21.09 -33.19 21.33
C ASP A 141 -21.30 -31.67 21.35
N PHE A 142 -20.25 -30.94 20.94
CA PHE A 142 -20.29 -29.50 20.69
C PHE A 142 -19.35 -29.12 19.55
N GLU A 143 -19.60 -28.01 18.88
CA GLU A 143 -18.76 -27.50 17.80
C GLU A 143 -17.74 -26.46 18.29
N ILE A 144 -16.55 -26.52 17.71
CA ILE A 144 -15.55 -25.45 17.80
C ILE A 144 -15.57 -24.75 16.45
N THR A 145 -16.13 -23.54 16.40
CA THR A 145 -16.45 -22.81 15.17
C THR A 145 -15.18 -22.17 14.57
N ARG A 146 -14.82 -20.96 14.99
CA ARG A 146 -13.68 -20.19 14.48
C ARG A 146 -12.95 -19.47 15.60
N ILE A 147 -11.71 -19.07 15.30
CA ILE A 147 -10.96 -18.13 16.13
C ILE A 147 -11.31 -16.71 15.69
N ASN A 148 -11.49 -15.79 16.62
CA ASN A 148 -11.70 -14.37 16.39
C ASN A 148 -10.45 -13.57 16.80
N PRO A 149 -9.43 -13.44 15.92
CA PRO A 149 -8.28 -12.59 16.20
C PRO A 149 -8.45 -11.16 15.65
N HIS A 150 -7.87 -10.18 16.34
CA HIS A 150 -7.70 -8.85 15.77
C HIS A 150 -6.75 -8.86 14.57
N MET A 151 -7.17 -8.23 13.47
CA MET A 151 -6.41 -8.27 12.23
C MET A 151 -5.13 -7.46 12.31
N SER A 152 -5.16 -6.28 12.93
CA SER A 152 -3.97 -5.47 13.15
C SER A 152 -4.09 -4.64 14.42
N THR A 153 -3.00 -4.53 15.15
CA THR A 153 -2.86 -3.64 16.33
C THR A 153 -1.77 -2.60 16.12
N SER A 154 -1.21 -2.52 14.91
CA SER A 154 -0.13 -1.58 14.58
C SER A 154 -0.68 -0.25 14.08
N PRO A 155 -0.19 0.90 14.56
CA PRO A 155 -0.65 2.21 14.11
C PRO A 155 -0.18 2.56 12.70
N ILE A 156 -0.93 3.39 11.98
CA ILE A 156 -0.54 3.92 10.66
C ILE A 156 0.79 4.69 10.77
N PRO A 157 1.77 4.45 9.89
CA PRO A 157 3.02 5.19 9.90
C PRO A 157 2.79 6.65 9.45
N ALA A 158 3.48 7.59 10.10
CA ALA A 158 3.46 8.99 9.66
C ALA A 158 4.03 9.13 8.23
N LEU A 159 3.52 10.09 7.45
CA LEU A 159 4.00 10.32 6.08
C LEU A 159 5.49 10.74 6.03
N GLN A 160 5.96 11.38 7.10
CA GLN A 160 7.36 11.73 7.32
C GLN A 160 7.78 11.22 8.70
N GLU A 161 8.60 10.18 8.72
CA GLU A 161 9.09 9.56 9.94
C GLU A 161 10.46 10.15 10.33
N ARG A 162 10.70 10.31 11.64
CA ARG A 162 12.01 10.73 12.16
C ARG A 162 12.84 9.48 12.49
N MET A 163 13.40 8.86 11.46
CA MET A 163 14.29 7.68 11.50
C MET A 163 13.75 6.47 12.30
N ALA A 164 13.56 5.33 11.61
CA ALA A 164 13.19 4.07 12.26
C ALA A 164 14.37 3.52 13.08
N SER A 165 14.13 3.13 14.33
CA SER A 165 15.10 2.40 15.16
C SER A 165 15.11 0.88 14.91
N ASP A 166 14.15 0.39 14.13
CA ASP A 166 13.96 -1.03 13.80
C ASP A 166 14.26 -1.34 12.32
N VAL A 167 14.48 -2.61 12.01
CA VAL A 167 14.74 -3.07 10.64
C VAL A 167 13.42 -3.33 9.93
N GLY A 168 13.21 -2.60 8.82
CA GLY A 168 12.11 -2.77 7.88
C GLY A 168 12.05 -4.19 7.27
N LEU A 169 10.91 -4.86 7.35
CA LEU A 169 10.65 -6.18 6.77
C LEU A 169 9.73 -6.06 5.55
N ASP A 170 10.00 -6.83 4.51
CA ASP A 170 9.05 -7.03 3.41
C ASP A 170 7.89 -7.92 3.83
N ILE A 171 6.91 -8.06 2.94
CA ILE A 171 5.69 -8.85 3.12
C ILE A 171 5.91 -10.35 3.39
N PHE A 172 7.10 -10.88 3.14
CA PHE A 172 7.47 -12.26 3.41
C PHE A 172 8.25 -12.42 4.72
N GLY A 173 8.55 -11.31 5.41
CA GLY A 173 9.27 -11.26 6.68
C GLY A 173 10.79 -11.22 6.55
N TYR A 174 11.34 -10.99 5.35
CA TYR A 174 12.77 -10.76 5.19
C TYR A 174 13.11 -9.28 5.38
N ALA A 175 14.32 -8.97 5.85
CA ALA A 175 14.75 -7.58 5.92
C ALA A 175 14.81 -6.99 4.52
N VAL A 176 14.16 -5.85 4.32
CA VAL A 176 13.92 -5.31 2.97
C VAL A 176 15.22 -4.98 2.25
N ASN A 177 16.26 -4.55 2.97
CA ASN A 177 17.57 -4.20 2.43
C ASN A 177 18.57 -5.38 2.42
N GLU A 178 18.19 -6.55 2.92
CA GLU A 178 19.07 -7.72 3.01
C GLU A 178 19.09 -8.45 1.65
N TYR A 179 20.22 -8.31 0.95
CA TYR A 179 20.43 -8.79 -0.41
C TYR A 179 21.83 -9.38 -0.62
N ASP A 180 22.40 -9.99 0.42
CA ASP A 180 23.57 -10.85 0.21
C ASP A 180 23.18 -12.13 -0.56
N GLU A 181 24.20 -12.85 -1.04
CA GLU A 181 24.02 -14.05 -1.85
C GLU A 181 23.15 -15.10 -1.15
N SER A 182 23.35 -15.32 0.15
CA SER A 182 22.60 -16.32 0.92
C SER A 182 21.13 -15.93 1.08
N ALA A 183 20.86 -14.66 1.43
CA ALA A 183 19.51 -14.15 1.54
C ALA A 183 18.77 -14.21 0.19
N ARG A 184 19.44 -13.82 -0.89
CA ARG A 184 18.88 -13.86 -2.25
C ARG A 184 18.59 -15.27 -2.72
N GLU A 185 19.52 -16.21 -2.53
CA GLU A 185 19.31 -17.63 -2.85
C GLU A 185 18.14 -18.21 -2.06
N GLN A 186 18.04 -17.89 -0.78
CA GLN A 186 16.93 -18.33 0.05
C GLN A 186 15.60 -17.80 -0.47
N ARG A 187 15.49 -16.50 -0.74
CA ARG A 187 14.30 -15.85 -1.30
C ARG A 187 13.93 -16.46 -2.65
N ASN A 188 14.88 -16.68 -3.54
CA ASN A 188 14.63 -17.29 -4.85
C ASN A 188 14.14 -18.74 -4.71
N ARG A 189 14.79 -19.54 -3.85
CA ARG A 189 14.41 -20.94 -3.62
C ARG A 189 13.01 -21.08 -3.06
N THR A 190 12.57 -20.16 -2.20
CA THR A 190 11.20 -20.16 -1.66
C THR A 190 10.21 -19.41 -2.54
N SER A 191 10.66 -18.87 -3.69
CA SER A 191 9.88 -17.95 -4.53
C SER A 191 9.37 -16.74 -3.76
N GLN A 192 10.09 -16.24 -2.75
CA GLN A 192 9.73 -15.07 -1.92
C GLN A 192 10.68 -13.90 -2.16
N ASN A 193 11.03 -13.66 -3.42
CA ASN A 193 11.90 -12.55 -3.82
C ASN A 193 11.09 -11.48 -4.54
N ILE A 194 10.69 -10.41 -3.83
CA ILE A 194 10.01 -9.27 -4.45
C ILE A 194 10.87 -8.63 -5.55
N TYR A 195 12.20 -8.62 -5.39
CA TYR A 195 13.16 -8.03 -6.34
C TYR A 195 13.38 -8.87 -7.60
N ALA A 196 12.83 -10.09 -7.67
CA ALA A 196 12.87 -10.87 -8.90
C ALA A 196 11.83 -10.42 -9.93
N ASN A 197 10.88 -9.56 -9.53
CA ASN A 197 9.87 -9.01 -10.41
C ASN A 197 10.41 -7.75 -11.12
N ASN A 198 10.69 -7.87 -12.42
CA ASN A 198 11.20 -6.76 -13.23
C ASN A 198 10.22 -5.57 -13.27
N GLU A 199 8.91 -5.82 -13.31
CA GLU A 199 7.92 -4.75 -13.35
C GLU A 199 7.89 -3.98 -12.02
N PHE A 200 8.05 -4.68 -10.89
CA PHE A 200 8.26 -4.04 -9.60
C PHE A 200 9.52 -3.18 -9.59
N LEU A 201 10.66 -3.67 -10.11
CA LEU A 201 11.91 -2.91 -10.12
C LEU A 201 11.81 -1.62 -10.95
N ARG A 202 11.10 -1.65 -12.10
CA ARG A 202 10.78 -0.43 -12.87
C ARG A 202 9.95 0.55 -12.05
N ARG A 203 8.93 0.06 -11.35
CA ARG A 203 8.07 0.92 -10.51
C ARG A 203 8.83 1.48 -9.32
N MET A 204 9.66 0.67 -8.67
CA MET A 204 10.50 1.06 -7.54
C MET A 204 11.46 2.19 -7.93
N TYR A 205 11.96 2.21 -9.17
CA TYR A 205 12.74 3.33 -9.69
C TYR A 205 11.96 4.65 -9.59
N TYR A 206 10.74 4.71 -10.11
CA TYR A 206 9.92 5.92 -10.08
C TYR A 206 9.35 6.27 -8.71
N THR A 207 8.94 5.26 -7.92
CA THR A 207 8.22 5.49 -6.67
C THR A 207 9.13 5.73 -5.49
N PHE A 208 10.28 5.03 -5.44
CA PHE A 208 11.19 5.11 -4.29
C PHE A 208 12.52 5.75 -4.68
N VAL A 209 13.22 5.22 -5.69
CA VAL A 209 14.61 5.65 -5.99
C VAL A 209 14.64 7.12 -6.42
N LYS A 210 13.82 7.50 -7.40
CA LYS A 210 13.74 8.86 -7.94
C LYS A 210 13.10 9.85 -6.97
N LYS A 211 12.07 9.43 -6.24
CA LYS A 211 11.22 10.32 -5.42
C LYS A 211 11.67 10.47 -3.96
N ARG A 212 12.27 9.43 -3.37
CA ARG A 212 12.56 9.35 -1.92
C ARG A 212 14.01 9.06 -1.58
N ALA A 213 14.72 8.28 -2.41
CA ALA A 213 16.06 7.82 -2.06
C ALA A 213 17.14 8.89 -2.26
N VAL A 214 16.94 9.82 -3.20
CA VAL A 214 17.88 10.91 -3.48
C VAL A 214 17.22 12.29 -3.41
N ASP A 215 18.02 13.30 -3.04
CA ASP A 215 17.59 14.70 -3.04
C ASP A 215 17.55 15.30 -4.45
N GLN A 216 18.41 14.81 -5.35
CA GLN A 216 18.52 15.31 -6.72
C GLN A 216 18.83 14.16 -7.70
N GLU A 217 18.08 14.11 -8.80
CA GLU A 217 18.11 13.00 -9.77
C GLU A 217 19.49 12.76 -10.38
N PHE A 218 20.28 13.81 -10.58
CA PHE A 218 21.60 13.68 -11.16
C PHE A 218 22.57 12.83 -10.35
N GLN A 219 22.36 12.71 -9.04
CA GLN A 219 23.17 11.84 -8.18
C GLN A 219 23.00 10.36 -8.58
N LEU A 220 21.78 9.97 -8.99
CA LEU A 220 21.51 8.62 -9.50
C LEU A 220 22.22 8.38 -10.83
N PHE A 221 22.10 9.32 -11.77
CA PHE A 221 22.68 9.13 -13.10
C PHE A 221 24.21 9.14 -13.05
N ASN A 222 24.79 10.15 -12.41
CA ASN A 222 26.23 10.40 -12.45
C ASN A 222 27.05 9.52 -11.51
N SER A 223 26.52 9.21 -10.32
CA SER A 223 27.28 8.49 -9.29
C SER A 223 26.90 7.02 -9.18
N PHE A 224 25.75 6.62 -9.73
CA PHE A 224 25.24 5.27 -9.59
C PHE A 224 25.13 4.54 -10.94
N PHE A 225 24.18 4.89 -11.81
CA PHE A 225 23.95 4.12 -13.05
C PHE A 225 25.17 4.13 -14.00
N SER A 226 25.80 5.29 -14.20
CA SER A 226 27.04 5.40 -14.99
C SER A 226 28.20 4.54 -14.47
N ARG A 227 28.21 4.17 -13.18
CA ARG A 227 29.29 3.36 -12.58
C ARG A 227 29.13 1.88 -12.91
N TYR A 228 27.90 1.40 -13.03
CA TYR A 228 27.59 -0.02 -13.19
C TYR A 228 27.24 -0.39 -14.64
N SER A 229 26.87 0.59 -15.47
CA SER A 229 26.53 0.39 -16.87
C SER A 229 27.26 1.37 -17.79
N ASP A 230 28.16 0.83 -18.62
CA ASP A 230 28.86 1.61 -19.65
C ASP A 230 27.88 2.16 -20.71
N LYS A 231 26.88 1.37 -21.10
CA LYS A 231 25.85 1.79 -22.06
C LYS A 231 25.06 2.99 -21.53
N PHE A 232 24.65 2.93 -20.26
CA PHE A 232 24.01 4.07 -19.61
C PHE A 232 24.94 5.29 -19.58
N ASP A 233 26.21 5.11 -19.21
CA ASP A 233 27.16 6.22 -19.15
C ASP A 233 27.33 6.89 -20.52
N ARG A 234 27.35 6.11 -21.61
CA ARG A 234 27.43 6.66 -22.97
C ARG A 234 26.20 7.47 -23.33
N ILE A 235 24.99 6.92 -23.11
CA ILE A 235 23.73 7.65 -23.31
C ILE A 235 23.73 8.95 -22.49
N PHE A 236 24.16 8.90 -21.23
CA PHE A 236 24.19 10.08 -20.37
C PHE A 236 25.23 11.11 -20.79
N ARG A 237 26.39 10.69 -21.31
CA ARG A 237 27.39 11.60 -21.90
C ARG A 237 26.83 12.32 -23.12
N ASP A 238 26.10 11.64 -23.99
CA ASP A 238 25.46 12.28 -25.13
C ASP A 238 24.39 13.28 -24.69
N ALA A 239 23.54 12.94 -23.72
CA ALA A 239 22.57 13.88 -23.15
C ALA A 239 23.25 15.15 -22.58
N LYS A 240 24.37 14.99 -21.85
CA LYS A 240 25.18 16.11 -21.35
C LYS A 240 25.81 16.93 -22.46
N ARG A 241 26.24 16.29 -23.54
CA ARG A 241 26.75 16.98 -24.75
C ARG A 241 25.67 17.87 -25.34
N GLN A 242 24.49 17.32 -25.61
CA GLN A 242 23.38 18.07 -26.20
C GLN A 242 22.95 19.24 -25.31
N ALA A 243 22.89 19.03 -23.99
CA ALA A 243 22.64 20.11 -23.05
C ALA A 243 23.71 21.21 -23.09
N ALA A 244 24.99 20.84 -23.17
CA ALA A 244 26.09 21.79 -23.32
C ALA A 244 26.01 22.57 -24.65
N ASP A 245 25.62 21.91 -25.74
CA ASP A 245 25.45 22.53 -27.06
C ASP A 245 24.30 23.55 -27.05
N GLU A 246 23.19 23.27 -26.34
CA GLU A 246 22.14 24.27 -26.17
C GLU A 246 22.60 25.48 -25.35
N PHE A 247 23.41 25.27 -24.31
CA PHE A 247 23.95 26.37 -23.53
C PHE A 247 24.96 27.21 -24.32
N TYR A 248 25.74 26.57 -25.20
CA TYR A 248 26.58 27.25 -26.18
C TYR A 248 25.74 28.13 -27.10
N ASP A 249 24.69 27.58 -27.73
CA ASP A 249 23.80 28.34 -28.62
C ASP A 249 23.06 29.47 -27.87
N ARG A 250 22.61 29.23 -26.64
CA ARG A 250 22.00 30.26 -25.77
C ARG A 250 22.98 31.38 -25.44
N GLY A 251 24.25 31.05 -25.19
CA GLY A 251 25.32 32.01 -24.93
C GLY A 251 25.65 32.91 -26.12
N LEU A 252 25.31 32.48 -27.34
CA LEU A 252 25.48 33.22 -28.58
C LEU A 252 24.24 34.03 -28.99
N LYS A 253 23.08 33.72 -28.41
CA LYS A 253 21.81 34.33 -28.78
C LYS A 253 21.78 35.82 -28.43
N GLY A 254 21.44 36.65 -29.42
CA GLY A 254 21.32 38.11 -29.25
C GLY A 254 22.62 38.89 -29.39
N LYS A 255 23.74 38.22 -29.65
CA LYS A 255 25.05 38.82 -29.99
C LYS A 255 25.16 39.15 -31.48
N SER A 256 25.95 40.18 -31.83
CA SER A 256 26.36 40.48 -33.21
C SER A 256 27.25 39.36 -33.78
N GLU A 257 27.55 39.38 -35.08
CA GLU A 257 28.42 38.36 -35.70
C GLU A 257 29.83 38.36 -35.08
N ASP A 258 30.45 39.53 -34.94
CA ASP A 258 31.76 39.70 -34.29
C ASP A 258 31.75 39.18 -32.83
N GLU A 259 30.74 39.59 -32.04
CA GLU A 259 30.61 39.16 -30.64
C GLU A 259 30.38 37.65 -30.52
N ARG A 260 29.74 37.01 -31.52
CA ARG A 260 29.59 35.55 -31.55
C ARG A 260 30.93 34.89 -31.80
N LEU A 261 31.68 35.33 -32.81
CA LEU A 261 32.96 34.74 -33.14
C LEU A 261 33.93 34.83 -31.94
N GLU A 262 34.05 36.01 -31.33
CA GLU A 262 34.85 36.21 -30.11
C GLU A 262 34.44 35.25 -28.98
N THR A 263 33.13 35.08 -28.77
CA THR A 263 32.58 34.18 -27.77
C THR A 263 32.95 32.73 -28.05
N LYS A 264 32.85 32.29 -29.30
CA LYS A 264 33.18 30.92 -29.73
C LYS A 264 34.67 30.64 -29.56
N VAL A 265 35.52 31.58 -29.98
CA VAL A 265 36.97 31.52 -29.79
C VAL A 265 37.29 31.35 -28.32
N ALA A 266 36.73 32.21 -27.45
CA ALA A 266 37.01 32.15 -26.02
C ALA A 266 36.51 30.85 -25.37
N LEU A 267 35.36 30.34 -25.78
CA LEU A 267 34.84 29.05 -25.32
C LEU A 267 35.74 27.88 -25.74
N VAL A 268 36.16 27.82 -27.00
CA VAL A 268 37.04 26.73 -27.49
C VAL A 268 38.43 26.82 -26.87
N THR A 269 39.03 28.01 -26.81
CA THR A 269 40.34 28.21 -26.15
C THR A 269 40.28 27.85 -24.67
N THR A 270 39.17 28.14 -23.98
CA THR A 270 38.98 27.74 -22.58
C THR A 270 38.82 26.22 -22.45
N ALA A 271 38.13 25.56 -23.37
CA ALA A 271 38.04 24.10 -23.41
C ALA A 271 39.42 23.46 -23.63
N GLY A 272 40.22 23.98 -24.57
CA GLY A 272 41.58 23.51 -24.90
C GLY A 272 42.57 23.57 -23.74
N ARG A 273 42.37 24.47 -22.76
CA ARG A 273 43.17 24.49 -21.52
C ARG A 273 42.91 23.30 -20.61
N SER A 274 41.76 22.65 -20.77
CA SER A 274 41.29 21.58 -19.89
C SER A 274 41.32 20.19 -20.52
N ASP A 275 41.45 20.13 -21.85
CA ASP A 275 41.42 18.91 -22.66
C ASP A 275 42.43 19.02 -23.80
N VAL A 276 43.55 18.30 -23.64
CA VAL A 276 44.73 18.38 -24.53
C VAL A 276 44.43 17.80 -25.92
N GLY A 277 43.41 16.95 -26.07
CA GLY A 277 43.05 16.33 -27.34
C GLY A 277 42.43 17.31 -28.36
N ILE A 278 41.96 18.46 -27.89
CA ILE A 278 41.28 19.47 -28.73
C ILE A 278 42.25 20.12 -29.71
N GLU A 279 43.51 20.29 -29.33
CA GLU A 279 44.52 20.91 -30.20
C GLU A 279 44.81 20.04 -31.43
N SER A 280 44.87 18.71 -31.25
CA SER A 280 44.96 17.78 -32.38
C SER A 280 43.72 17.80 -33.27
N ALA A 281 42.52 17.78 -32.67
CA ALA A 281 41.27 17.87 -33.44
C ALA A 281 41.12 19.20 -34.19
N TRP A 282 41.64 20.29 -33.64
CA TRP A 282 41.67 21.60 -34.29
C TRP A 282 42.60 21.61 -35.49
N LEU A 283 43.81 21.07 -35.37
CA LEU A 283 44.74 20.93 -36.50
C LEU A 283 44.12 20.11 -37.64
N ASP A 284 43.48 18.99 -37.32
CA ASP A 284 42.81 18.14 -38.32
C ASP A 284 41.68 18.89 -39.06
N ILE A 285 40.96 19.80 -38.39
CA ILE A 285 39.89 20.61 -39.00
C ILE A 285 40.45 21.82 -39.77
N LEU A 286 41.65 22.31 -39.42
CA LEU A 286 42.29 23.40 -40.17
C LEU A 286 42.70 22.96 -41.59
N GLU A 287 42.94 21.67 -41.80
CA GLU A 287 43.26 21.09 -43.11
C GLU A 287 42.05 20.94 -44.04
N ASP A 288 40.81 21.15 -43.57
CA ASP A 288 39.62 21.15 -44.43
C ASP A 288 39.76 22.23 -45.53
N GLU A 289 39.59 21.85 -46.80
CA GLU A 289 39.65 22.79 -47.93
C GLU A 289 38.46 23.76 -47.93
N PHE A 290 38.66 24.97 -48.43
CA PHE A 290 37.56 25.88 -48.77
C PHE A 290 36.77 25.34 -49.96
N ASP A 291 35.46 25.62 -49.99
CA ASP A 291 34.62 25.25 -51.14
C ASP A 291 35.09 25.93 -52.44
N GLU A 292 35.65 27.15 -52.31
CA GLU A 292 36.33 27.88 -53.39
C GLU A 292 37.65 28.46 -52.84
N PRO A 293 38.82 28.01 -53.36
CA PRO A 293 40.13 28.57 -53.00
C PRO A 293 40.19 30.08 -53.26
N ILE A 294 41.04 30.78 -52.51
CA ILE A 294 41.26 32.22 -52.70
C ILE A 294 42.52 32.43 -53.53
N ASP A 295 42.38 33.00 -54.72
CA ASP A 295 43.51 33.29 -55.61
C ASP A 295 44.30 34.50 -55.09
N ILE A 296 45.58 34.27 -54.76
CA ILE A 296 46.49 35.34 -54.37
C ILE A 296 47.27 35.77 -55.62
N GLU A 297 46.62 36.42 -56.60
CA GLU A 297 47.42 37.01 -57.68
C GLU A 297 48.30 38.14 -57.11
N GLY A 298 49.60 37.86 -57.03
CA GLY A 298 50.66 38.83 -56.76
C GLY A 298 51.86 38.55 -57.67
N GLU A 299 52.42 39.57 -58.32
CA GLU A 299 53.69 39.40 -59.03
C GLU A 299 54.79 39.03 -58.02
N PRO A 300 55.53 37.93 -58.20
CA PRO A 300 56.49 37.47 -57.21
C PRO A 300 57.72 38.39 -57.19
N ALA A 301 57.76 39.33 -56.26
CA ALA A 301 59.02 39.90 -55.81
C ALA A 301 59.72 38.86 -54.94
N THR A 302 60.45 37.95 -55.59
CA THR A 302 61.32 36.92 -54.99
C THR A 302 60.63 35.69 -54.38
N GLY A 303 60.01 34.85 -55.22
CA GLY A 303 60.09 33.38 -55.13
C GLY A 303 59.87 32.64 -53.79
N VAL A 304 59.09 33.18 -52.84
CA VAL A 304 58.74 32.51 -51.56
C VAL A 304 57.23 32.58 -51.29
N LEU A 305 56.43 32.36 -52.32
CA LEU A 305 55.07 31.83 -52.15
C LEU A 305 55.10 30.46 -52.82
N GLU A 306 54.96 29.38 -52.03
CA GLU A 306 54.89 28.01 -52.56
C GLU A 306 53.47 27.67 -53.08
N LYS A 307 52.48 28.56 -52.89
CA LYS A 307 51.10 28.39 -53.32
C LYS A 307 50.54 29.68 -53.96
N ASP A 308 49.87 29.53 -55.09
CA ASP A 308 49.15 30.60 -55.80
C ASP A 308 47.71 30.78 -55.27
N GLU A 309 47.24 29.86 -54.42
CA GLU A 309 45.88 29.84 -53.87
C GLU A 309 45.92 29.53 -52.35
N ILE A 310 45.04 30.17 -51.57
CA ILE A 310 44.73 29.76 -50.19
C ILE A 310 43.66 28.67 -50.29
N GLU A 311 44.04 27.43 -50.02
CA GLU A 311 43.16 26.27 -50.15
C GLU A 311 42.44 25.97 -48.81
N ASN A 312 43.00 26.38 -47.68
CA ASN A 312 42.46 26.11 -46.34
C ASN A 312 42.95 27.15 -45.31
N LEU A 313 42.48 27.04 -44.06
CA LEU A 313 42.90 27.96 -42.99
C LEU A 313 44.36 27.80 -42.54
N ASN A 314 45.03 26.66 -42.76
CA ASN A 314 46.46 26.53 -42.46
C ASN A 314 47.30 27.43 -43.38
N ASP A 315 46.89 27.60 -44.64
CA ASP A 315 47.59 28.48 -45.58
C ASP A 315 47.52 29.97 -45.15
N ILE A 316 46.58 30.34 -44.28
CA ILE A 316 46.49 31.69 -43.69
C ILE A 316 47.63 31.95 -42.69
N ASP A 317 48.18 30.91 -42.04
CA ASP A 317 49.34 31.05 -41.15
C ASP A 317 50.61 31.51 -41.89
N ASP A 318 50.67 31.34 -43.21
CA ASP A 318 51.81 31.77 -44.03
C ASP A 318 51.76 33.28 -44.36
N ILE A 319 50.57 33.88 -44.29
CA ILE A 319 50.33 35.32 -44.54
C ILE A 319 49.98 36.11 -43.28
N THR A 320 49.96 35.45 -42.11
CA THR A 320 49.81 36.08 -40.79
C THR A 320 51.10 35.96 -39.98
N SER A 321 51.45 37.00 -39.22
CA SER A 321 52.75 37.08 -38.52
C SER A 321 53.00 35.92 -37.53
N GLN A 322 54.27 35.60 -37.23
CA GLN A 322 54.64 34.51 -36.29
C GLN A 322 54.03 34.63 -34.87
N GLY A 323 53.53 35.81 -34.50
CA GLY A 323 52.82 36.05 -33.24
C GLY A 323 51.41 35.47 -33.16
N ALA A 324 50.73 35.27 -34.29
CA ALA A 324 49.28 35.09 -34.35
C ALA A 324 48.88 33.94 -35.28
N ARG A 325 49.25 32.71 -34.90
CA ARG A 325 48.97 31.49 -35.68
C ARG A 325 47.65 30.85 -35.31
N LEU A 326 46.83 30.53 -36.31
CA LEU A 326 45.61 29.75 -36.23
C LEU A 326 45.89 28.31 -35.77
N THR A 327 47.04 27.74 -36.11
CA THR A 327 47.47 26.40 -35.66
C THR A 327 47.58 26.24 -34.15
N THR A 328 47.58 27.33 -33.37
CA THR A 328 47.65 27.31 -31.90
C THR A 328 46.39 27.90 -31.26
N LEU A 329 45.56 27.06 -30.63
CA LEU A 329 44.30 27.49 -29.97
C LEU A 329 44.47 28.59 -28.91
N GLN A 330 45.65 28.68 -28.27
CA GLN A 330 45.95 29.72 -27.29
C GLN A 330 46.13 31.11 -27.92
N ARG A 331 46.46 31.17 -29.21
CA ARG A 331 46.71 32.39 -29.99
C ARG A 331 45.55 32.73 -30.92
N LEU A 332 44.49 31.92 -30.93
CA LEU A 332 43.35 32.07 -31.83
C LEU A 332 42.69 33.45 -31.72
N SER A 333 42.56 34.01 -30.51
CA SER A 333 42.02 35.37 -30.32
C SER A 333 42.88 36.45 -30.97
N GLU A 334 44.21 36.30 -30.93
CA GLU A 334 45.12 37.24 -31.59
C GLU A 334 45.08 37.07 -33.11
N ALA A 335 44.98 35.84 -33.61
CA ALA A 335 44.83 35.56 -35.03
C ALA A 335 43.52 36.14 -35.59
N VAL A 336 42.39 35.94 -34.92
CA VAL A 336 41.08 36.49 -35.31
C VAL A 336 41.12 38.02 -35.34
N TYR A 337 41.65 38.66 -34.29
CA TYR A 337 41.79 40.13 -34.25
C TYR A 337 42.59 40.68 -35.44
N ARG A 338 43.67 39.99 -35.84
CA ARG A 338 44.48 40.42 -36.97
C ARG A 338 43.77 40.26 -38.31
N ILE A 339 43.04 39.16 -38.48
CA ILE A 339 42.23 38.92 -39.68
C ILE A 339 41.11 39.98 -39.77
N GLU A 340 40.43 40.29 -38.65
CA GLU A 340 39.38 41.33 -38.59
C GLU A 340 39.90 42.74 -38.95
N ASN A 341 41.16 43.04 -38.60
CA ASN A 341 41.82 44.31 -38.92
C ASN A 341 42.66 44.27 -40.20
N GLU A 342 42.55 43.20 -40.99
CA GLU A 342 43.26 43.03 -42.28
C GLU A 342 44.80 43.10 -42.15
N GLU A 343 45.33 42.68 -41.00
CA GLU A 343 46.76 42.65 -40.71
C GLU A 343 47.44 41.39 -41.27
N PHE A 344 47.47 41.26 -42.60
CA PHE A 344 48.21 40.20 -43.31
C PHE A 344 49.66 40.63 -43.54
N VAL A 345 50.60 40.04 -42.80
CA VAL A 345 52.03 40.39 -42.83
C VAL A 345 52.88 39.12 -42.92
N GLN A 346 53.53 38.92 -44.06
CA GLN A 346 54.47 37.81 -44.26
C GLN A 346 55.84 38.13 -43.62
N ASP A 347 56.31 37.26 -42.71
CA ASP A 347 57.67 37.33 -42.18
C ASP A 347 58.64 36.62 -43.14
N SER A 348 59.39 37.38 -43.95
CA SER A 348 60.46 36.78 -44.75
C SER A 348 61.57 36.24 -43.83
N ILE A 349 62.02 35.01 -44.07
CA ILE A 349 63.22 34.46 -43.44
C ILE A 349 64.44 35.16 -44.07
N GLY A 350 64.70 36.42 -43.68
CA GLY A 350 65.87 37.16 -44.18
C GLY A 350 65.93 38.69 -44.05
N GLY A 351 64.86 39.40 -43.71
CA GLY A 351 64.90 40.88 -43.59
C GLY A 351 63.54 41.57 -43.72
N PRO A 352 63.47 42.91 -43.59
CA PRO A 352 62.21 43.66 -43.48
C PRO A 352 61.64 43.99 -44.86
N GLU A 353 61.15 42.98 -45.57
CA GLU A 353 60.17 43.19 -46.64
C GLU A 353 58.86 42.58 -46.17
N GLN A 354 57.94 43.44 -45.75
CA GLN A 354 56.56 43.10 -45.47
C GLN A 354 55.85 43.05 -46.83
N ILE A 355 55.36 41.89 -47.24
CA ILE A 355 54.39 41.83 -48.32
C ILE A 355 53.05 42.23 -47.70
N LEU A 356 52.59 43.43 -48.04
CA LEU A 356 51.23 43.90 -47.78
C LEU A 356 50.37 43.43 -48.95
N ILE A 357 49.23 42.81 -48.65
CA ILE A 357 48.17 42.65 -49.64
C ILE A 357 47.61 44.06 -49.87
N GLU A 358 48.11 44.78 -50.89
CA GLU A 358 47.72 46.17 -51.19
C GLU A 358 46.36 46.28 -51.91
N ASP A 359 45.69 45.15 -52.19
CA ASP A 359 44.38 45.09 -52.81
C ASP A 359 43.28 45.01 -51.75
N ASP A 360 42.64 46.16 -51.46
CA ASP A 360 41.54 46.29 -50.50
C ASP A 360 40.39 45.29 -50.77
N GLU A 361 40.14 44.92 -52.04
CA GLU A 361 39.05 43.98 -52.41
C GLU A 361 39.42 42.53 -52.05
N LYS A 362 40.69 42.14 -52.27
CA LYS A 362 41.19 40.80 -51.89
C LYS A 362 41.43 40.65 -50.40
N SER A 363 41.88 41.72 -49.73
CA SER A 363 42.02 41.75 -48.27
C SER A 363 40.69 41.50 -47.58
N GLU A 364 39.62 42.16 -48.04
CA GLU A 364 38.27 41.91 -47.53
C GLU A 364 37.74 40.52 -47.92
N GLU A 365 38.02 40.01 -49.13
CA GLU A 365 37.64 38.65 -49.51
C GLU A 365 38.30 37.59 -48.61
N ILE A 366 39.60 37.74 -48.31
CA ILE A 366 40.34 36.85 -47.40
C ILE A 366 39.75 36.94 -45.99
N LYS A 367 39.48 38.15 -45.49
CA LYS A 367 38.87 38.36 -44.18
C LYS A 367 37.49 37.71 -44.06
N GLU A 368 36.58 37.99 -44.98
CA GLU A 368 35.22 37.42 -44.95
C GLU A 368 35.26 35.88 -45.00
N LYS A 369 35.99 35.29 -45.96
CA LYS A 369 36.12 33.84 -46.09
C LYS A 369 36.81 33.19 -44.89
N ALA A 370 37.88 33.81 -44.37
CA ALA A 370 38.61 33.29 -43.22
C ALA A 370 37.76 33.32 -41.95
N LEU A 371 37.08 34.43 -41.64
CA LEU A 371 36.23 34.55 -40.46
C LEU A 371 35.02 33.61 -40.54
N GLU A 372 34.39 33.48 -41.71
CA GLU A 372 33.31 32.51 -41.92
C GLU A 372 33.80 31.06 -41.73
N ALA A 373 34.95 30.70 -42.31
CA ALA A 373 35.53 29.38 -42.16
C ALA A 373 35.95 29.08 -40.71
N ILE A 374 36.52 30.05 -40.00
CA ILE A 374 36.85 29.93 -38.57
C ILE A 374 35.56 29.71 -37.77
N ASP A 375 34.50 30.49 -38.00
CA ASP A 375 33.21 30.32 -37.31
C ASP A 375 32.65 28.91 -37.52
N ASN A 376 32.60 28.45 -38.77
CA ASN A 376 32.09 27.14 -39.15
C ASN A 376 32.91 26.01 -38.52
N ARG A 377 34.23 26.13 -38.50
CA ARG A 377 35.13 25.13 -37.92
C ARG A 377 35.11 25.14 -36.40
N LEU A 378 34.90 26.28 -35.75
CA LEU A 378 34.65 26.34 -34.30
C LEU A 378 33.33 25.66 -33.94
N ASN A 379 32.28 25.84 -34.76
CA ASN A 379 31.02 25.11 -34.59
C ASN A 379 31.24 23.59 -34.79
N LYS A 380 32.01 23.18 -35.81
CA LYS A 380 32.35 21.76 -36.08
C LYS A 380 33.15 21.16 -34.92
N LEU A 381 34.17 21.85 -34.44
CA LEU A 381 34.98 21.44 -33.30
C LEU A 381 34.13 21.31 -32.03
N TRP A 382 33.22 22.26 -31.79
CA TRP A 382 32.30 22.18 -30.66
C TRP A 382 31.31 21.03 -30.81
N ARG A 383 30.59 20.93 -31.92
CA ARG A 383 29.48 19.96 -32.10
C ARG A 383 29.96 18.53 -32.33
N GLY A 384 31.16 18.33 -32.87
CA GLY A 384 31.73 17.05 -33.24
C GLY A 384 31.48 16.67 -34.71
N ASN A 385 31.90 15.45 -35.10
CA ASN A 385 31.82 14.97 -36.49
C ASN A 385 30.91 13.73 -36.63
N GLY A 386 29.67 13.81 -36.13
CA GLY A 386 28.69 12.71 -36.17
C GLY A 386 28.97 11.62 -35.14
N ASP A 387 30.06 10.88 -35.32
CA ASP A 387 30.34 9.62 -34.60
C ASP A 387 31.38 9.77 -33.47
N LYS A 388 31.96 10.97 -33.31
CA LYS A 388 32.97 11.26 -32.28
C LYS A 388 32.85 12.67 -31.73
N PHE A 389 33.03 12.77 -30.41
CA PHE A 389 33.24 14.05 -29.73
C PHE A 389 34.66 14.56 -30.02
N LEU A 390 34.77 15.77 -30.57
CA LEU A 390 36.06 16.42 -30.80
C LEU A 390 36.52 17.25 -29.58
N ILE A 391 35.56 17.70 -28.77
CA ILE A 391 35.76 18.26 -27.43
C ILE A 391 35.09 17.31 -26.43
N SER A 392 35.81 16.88 -25.39
CA SER A 392 35.20 16.07 -24.34
C SER A 392 34.05 16.81 -23.65
N VAL A 393 33.04 16.07 -23.19
CA VAL A 393 31.90 16.65 -22.45
C VAL A 393 32.37 17.45 -21.23
N GLN A 394 33.43 17.00 -20.55
CA GLN A 394 34.04 17.74 -19.43
C GLN A 394 34.72 19.04 -19.88
N GLY A 395 35.39 19.04 -21.04
CA GLY A 395 35.94 20.24 -21.65
C GLY A 395 34.86 21.28 -21.97
N LYS A 396 33.73 20.83 -22.55
CA LYS A 396 32.56 21.71 -22.81
C LYS A 396 32.00 22.30 -21.52
N ILE A 397 31.72 21.46 -20.51
CA ILE A 397 31.17 21.89 -19.22
C ILE A 397 32.09 22.91 -18.55
N ARG A 398 33.40 22.62 -18.46
CA ARG A 398 34.38 23.54 -17.84
C ARG A 398 34.47 24.86 -18.59
N SER A 399 34.38 24.84 -19.91
CA SER A 399 34.37 26.06 -20.72
C SER A 399 33.15 26.91 -20.44
N LEU A 400 31.95 26.31 -20.46
CA LEU A 400 30.69 27.00 -20.14
C LEU A 400 30.68 27.55 -18.70
N GLN A 401 31.24 26.80 -17.76
CA GLN A 401 31.41 27.26 -16.37
C GLN A 401 32.33 28.47 -16.27
N ASN A 402 33.52 28.39 -16.87
CA ASN A 402 34.54 29.41 -16.68
C ASN A 402 34.31 30.68 -17.50
N TYR A 403 33.65 30.58 -18.65
CA TYR A 403 33.45 31.71 -19.57
C TYR A 403 32.04 32.29 -19.52
N LEU A 404 31.00 31.46 -19.34
CA LEU A 404 29.60 31.91 -19.29
C LEU A 404 28.97 31.84 -17.89
N ASP A 405 29.74 31.49 -16.86
CA ASP A 405 29.27 31.31 -15.47
C ASP A 405 28.07 30.33 -15.37
N ILE A 406 28.05 29.32 -16.24
CA ILE A 406 27.00 28.30 -16.25
C ILE A 406 27.39 27.19 -15.27
N ASN A 407 26.70 27.12 -14.14
CA ASN A 407 26.89 26.06 -13.16
C ASN A 407 26.73 24.66 -13.79
N GLN A 408 27.61 23.72 -13.43
CA GLN A 408 27.55 22.30 -13.84
C GLN A 408 26.15 21.74 -13.69
N GLN A 409 25.53 22.04 -12.55
CA GLN A 409 24.25 21.47 -12.17
C GLN A 409 23.18 21.80 -13.21
N ARG A 410 23.18 23.03 -13.75
CA ARG A 410 22.20 23.45 -14.78
C ARG A 410 22.35 22.67 -16.08
N ILE A 411 23.59 22.31 -16.45
CA ILE A 411 23.85 21.49 -17.65
C ILE A 411 23.31 20.08 -17.41
N VAL A 412 23.54 19.53 -16.21
CA VAL A 412 23.08 18.20 -15.86
C VAL A 412 21.56 18.13 -15.74
N ASP A 413 20.91 19.13 -15.13
CA ASP A 413 19.45 19.25 -15.06
C ASP A 413 18.83 19.41 -16.45
N GLN A 414 19.50 20.10 -17.37
CA GLN A 414 19.04 20.22 -18.76
C GLN A 414 19.23 18.89 -19.51
N ALA A 415 20.24 18.09 -19.15
CA ALA A 415 20.52 16.78 -19.75
C ALA A 415 19.47 15.73 -19.39
N THR A 416 18.82 15.82 -18.22
CA THR A 416 17.73 14.89 -17.86
C THR A 416 16.48 15.05 -18.74
N GLN A 417 16.39 16.16 -19.48
CA GLN A 417 15.31 16.48 -20.41
C GLN A 417 15.67 16.16 -21.87
N LYS A 418 16.80 15.50 -22.13
CA LYS A 418 17.26 15.17 -23.49
C LYS A 418 16.98 13.72 -23.85
N GLU A 419 16.61 13.55 -25.10
CA GLU A 419 16.71 12.29 -25.81
C GLU A 419 18.16 12.09 -26.27
N ALA A 420 18.72 10.91 -26.05
CA ALA A 420 20.12 10.61 -26.32
C ALA A 420 20.29 9.22 -26.93
N VAL A 421 21.43 8.99 -27.56
CA VAL A 421 21.77 7.71 -28.22
C VAL A 421 23.00 7.08 -27.58
N ASP A 422 23.17 5.78 -27.81
CA ASP A 422 24.41 5.07 -27.48
C ASP A 422 25.52 5.45 -28.47
N PHE A 423 26.09 6.65 -28.32
CA PHE A 423 26.86 7.32 -29.37
C PHE A 423 28.18 6.63 -29.80
N ASP A 424 28.75 5.71 -29.00
CA ASP A 424 29.96 4.95 -29.40
C ASP A 424 29.64 3.68 -30.20
N ARG A 425 28.35 3.37 -30.42
CA ARG A 425 27.91 2.19 -31.19
C ARG A 425 26.84 2.59 -32.19
N ASP A 426 26.87 1.95 -33.36
CA ASP A 426 25.87 2.14 -34.42
C ASP A 426 24.51 1.63 -33.93
N ASN A 427 23.69 2.51 -33.34
CA ASN A 427 22.38 2.18 -32.81
C ASN A 427 21.39 3.33 -33.02
N SER A 428 20.32 3.02 -33.76
CA SER A 428 19.23 3.94 -34.12
C SER A 428 18.21 4.18 -32.99
N LYS A 429 18.34 3.50 -31.85
CA LYS A 429 17.40 3.66 -30.74
C LYS A 429 17.73 4.92 -29.93
N ILE A 430 16.76 5.83 -29.90
CA ILE A 430 16.74 7.02 -29.07
C ILE A 430 16.22 6.62 -27.67
N TRP A 431 16.84 7.17 -26.64
CA TRP A 431 16.54 6.91 -25.23
C TRP A 431 16.37 8.22 -24.47
N THR A 432 15.39 8.27 -23.58
CA THR A 432 15.45 9.18 -22.42
C THR A 432 16.34 8.57 -21.33
N LEU A 433 16.86 9.41 -20.43
CA LEU A 433 17.66 8.90 -19.30
C LEU A 433 16.84 8.02 -18.35
N ASP A 434 15.55 8.32 -18.17
CA ASP A 434 14.65 7.51 -17.35
C ASP A 434 14.45 6.12 -17.97
N GLU A 435 14.18 6.02 -19.27
CA GLU A 435 14.06 4.72 -19.96
C GLU A 435 15.35 3.91 -19.88
N ALA A 436 16.50 4.55 -20.06
CA ALA A 436 17.79 3.89 -19.91
C ALA A 436 18.03 3.42 -18.47
N ALA A 437 17.65 4.23 -17.47
CA ALA A 437 17.77 3.87 -16.06
C ALA A 437 16.86 2.70 -15.68
N GLU A 438 15.64 2.63 -16.23
CA GLU A 438 14.74 1.48 -16.04
C GLU A 438 15.37 0.17 -16.52
N GLU A 439 15.98 0.17 -17.70
CA GLU A 439 16.63 -1.01 -18.27
C GLU A 439 17.83 -1.46 -17.42
N VAL A 440 18.58 -0.51 -16.86
CA VAL A 440 19.64 -0.80 -15.90
C VAL A 440 19.05 -1.38 -14.60
N MET A 441 17.97 -0.79 -14.07
CA MET A 441 17.29 -1.22 -12.85
C MET A 441 16.75 -2.65 -12.91
N VAL A 442 16.26 -3.11 -14.08
CA VAL A 442 15.77 -4.49 -14.26
C VAL A 442 16.86 -5.49 -14.64
N GLY A 443 18.09 -5.03 -14.83
CA GLY A 443 19.23 -5.89 -15.17
C GLY A 443 19.22 -6.36 -16.62
N ASN A 444 18.82 -5.50 -17.56
CA ASN A 444 18.88 -5.85 -18.98
C ASN A 444 20.34 -6.14 -19.39
N PRO A 445 20.66 -7.35 -19.89
CA PRO A 445 22.04 -7.75 -20.20
C PRO A 445 22.79 -6.79 -21.12
N GLU A 446 22.12 -6.14 -22.07
CA GLU A 446 22.76 -5.20 -22.99
C GLU A 446 23.44 -4.02 -22.28
N PHE A 447 22.99 -3.67 -21.07
CA PHE A 447 23.54 -2.58 -20.29
C PHE A 447 24.79 -2.97 -19.47
N PHE A 448 25.14 -4.27 -19.40
CA PHE A 448 26.23 -4.78 -18.55
C PHE A 448 27.30 -5.58 -19.32
N GLN A 449 27.14 -5.82 -20.62
CA GLN A 449 28.02 -6.69 -21.43
C GLN A 449 29.45 -6.17 -21.65
N ASP A 450 29.71 -4.87 -21.48
CA ASP A 450 30.91 -4.22 -22.02
C ASP A 450 32.12 -4.17 -21.08
N ILE A 451 32.01 -4.69 -19.84
CA ILE A 451 33.04 -4.49 -18.83
C ILE A 451 33.78 -5.80 -18.50
N GLN A 452 35.08 -5.84 -18.81
CA GLN A 452 35.94 -7.03 -18.72
C GLN A 452 35.96 -7.66 -17.31
N GLY A 453 35.82 -9.00 -17.24
CA GLY A 453 36.23 -9.82 -16.10
C GLY A 453 35.17 -10.24 -15.08
N ALA A 454 33.89 -9.86 -15.23
CA ALA A 454 32.79 -10.32 -14.38
C ALA A 454 31.56 -10.70 -15.23
N GLU A 455 30.77 -11.68 -14.79
CA GLU A 455 29.54 -12.04 -15.51
C GLU A 455 28.48 -10.93 -15.38
N VAL A 456 27.61 -10.78 -16.38
CA VAL A 456 26.52 -9.78 -16.41
C VAL A 456 25.65 -9.86 -15.16
N SER A 457 25.38 -11.07 -14.69
CA SER A 457 24.64 -11.36 -13.45
C SER A 457 25.34 -10.77 -12.22
N GLU A 458 26.65 -11.01 -12.06
CA GLU A 458 27.43 -10.54 -10.91
C GLU A 458 27.39 -9.02 -10.77
N ARG A 459 27.56 -8.29 -11.88
CA ARG A 459 27.52 -6.82 -11.87
C ARG A 459 26.15 -6.24 -11.53
N TYR A 460 25.11 -6.86 -12.05
CA TYR A 460 23.75 -6.46 -11.74
C TYR A 460 23.43 -6.69 -10.25
N ASP A 461 23.88 -7.81 -9.70
CA ASP A 461 23.71 -8.10 -8.27
C ASP A 461 24.51 -7.15 -7.38
N GLU A 462 25.74 -6.82 -7.76
CA GLU A 462 26.55 -5.79 -7.08
C GLU A 462 25.87 -4.42 -7.10
N MET A 463 25.27 -4.06 -8.23
CA MET A 463 24.53 -2.81 -8.39
C MET A 463 23.32 -2.77 -7.43
N LEU A 464 22.46 -3.80 -7.43
CA LEU A 464 21.30 -3.87 -6.54
C LEU A 464 21.73 -3.85 -5.07
N LYS A 465 22.76 -4.62 -4.71
CA LYS A 465 23.33 -4.61 -3.36
C LYS A 465 23.76 -3.21 -2.94
N PHE A 466 24.40 -2.44 -3.83
CA PHE A 466 24.77 -1.06 -3.55
C PHE A 466 23.55 -0.16 -3.32
N ILE A 467 22.46 -0.28 -4.08
CA ILE A 467 21.20 0.49 -3.83
C ILE A 467 20.72 0.23 -2.40
N PHE A 468 20.67 -1.04 -2.01
CA PHE A 468 20.14 -1.43 -0.72
C PHE A 468 21.05 -1.02 0.45
N GLU A 469 22.37 -0.99 0.24
CA GLU A 469 23.34 -0.47 1.23
C GLU A 469 23.29 1.06 1.33
N GLN A 470 23.30 1.75 0.19
CA GLN A 470 23.33 3.21 0.14
C GLN A 470 22.04 3.85 0.66
N PHE A 471 20.89 3.25 0.36
CA PHE A 471 19.58 3.73 0.77
C PHE A 471 18.97 2.93 1.91
N GLN A 472 19.81 2.17 2.64
CA GLN A 472 19.41 1.32 3.75
C GLN A 472 18.50 2.04 4.75
N GLN A 473 18.89 3.23 5.18
CA GLN A 473 18.11 4.02 6.15
C GLN A 473 16.74 4.41 5.60
N ALA A 474 16.68 4.84 4.33
CA ALA A 474 15.41 5.22 3.70
C ALA A 474 14.51 3.99 3.51
N MET A 475 15.06 2.83 3.16
CA MET A 475 14.29 1.59 3.02
C MET A 475 13.79 1.04 4.35
N TRP A 476 14.49 1.31 5.46
CA TRP A 476 14.06 0.91 6.80
C TRP A 476 12.89 1.73 7.34
N MET A 477 12.66 2.92 6.80
CA MET A 477 11.53 3.75 7.23
C MET A 477 10.22 3.06 6.84
N GLU A 478 9.37 2.84 7.83
CA GLU A 478 8.09 2.16 7.62
C GLU A 478 7.19 2.95 6.68
N SER A 479 7.24 4.28 6.79
CA SER A 479 6.58 5.20 5.85
C SER A 479 6.97 4.93 4.38
N ASN A 480 8.24 4.64 4.10
CA ASN A 480 8.69 4.35 2.73
C ASN A 480 8.21 2.97 2.25
N LEU A 481 8.17 1.99 3.14
CA LEU A 481 7.59 0.67 2.84
C LEU A 481 6.11 0.78 2.50
N PHE A 482 5.34 1.48 3.35
CA PHE A 482 3.89 1.56 3.25
C PHE A 482 3.39 2.45 2.11
N TYR A 483 4.10 3.53 1.80
CA TYR A 483 3.59 4.49 0.81
C TYR A 483 4.29 4.38 -0.55
N PHE A 484 5.45 3.73 -0.68
CA PHE A 484 6.23 3.78 -1.93
C PHE A 484 6.70 2.41 -2.43
N ILE A 485 7.22 1.54 -1.55
CA ILE A 485 7.84 0.27 -1.97
C ILE A 485 6.78 -0.83 -2.14
N ILE A 486 6.01 -1.14 -1.10
CA ILE A 486 5.01 -2.21 -1.17
C ILE A 486 3.86 -1.89 -2.13
N PRO A 487 3.32 -0.65 -2.18
CA PRO A 487 2.36 -0.26 -3.22
C PRO A 487 2.86 -0.53 -4.65
N ALA A 488 4.10 -0.16 -4.96
CA ALA A 488 4.71 -0.43 -6.27
C ALA A 488 4.75 -1.93 -6.56
N TRP A 489 5.11 -2.76 -5.57
CA TRP A 489 5.11 -4.20 -5.72
C TRP A 489 3.68 -4.75 -5.92
N MET A 490 2.70 -4.37 -5.09
CA MET A 490 1.31 -4.84 -5.18
C MET A 490 0.70 -4.60 -6.57
N THR A 491 0.99 -3.45 -7.19
CA THR A 491 0.50 -3.12 -8.54
C THR A 491 1.07 -3.98 -9.67
N SER A 492 2.10 -4.77 -9.37
CA SER A 492 2.81 -5.64 -10.33
C SER A 492 2.92 -7.08 -9.85
N ALA A 493 2.30 -7.42 -8.72
CA ALA A 493 2.53 -8.68 -8.02
C ALA A 493 2.08 -9.88 -8.86
N ASP A 494 1.07 -9.74 -9.71
CA ASP A 494 0.55 -10.82 -10.59
C ASP A 494 1.40 -11.06 -11.85
N TYR A 495 2.44 -10.25 -12.08
CA TYR A 495 3.33 -10.43 -13.21
C TYR A 495 4.22 -11.68 -13.01
N SER A 496 4.15 -12.61 -13.97
CA SER A 496 4.96 -13.82 -13.98
C SER A 496 6.07 -13.73 -15.05
N ASN A 497 7.26 -14.19 -14.69
CA ASN A 497 8.41 -14.32 -15.56
C ASN A 497 9.33 -15.44 -15.07
N ASP A 498 10.45 -15.69 -15.76
CA ASP A 498 11.39 -16.76 -15.41
C ASP A 498 11.98 -16.65 -13.99
N ARG A 499 11.91 -15.49 -13.35
CA ARG A 499 12.48 -15.20 -12.02
C ARG A 499 11.41 -15.04 -10.93
N HIS A 500 10.13 -14.88 -11.27
CA HIS A 500 9.06 -14.54 -10.34
C HIS A 500 7.74 -15.25 -10.71
N SER A 501 7.15 -15.96 -9.75
CA SER A 501 5.96 -16.80 -9.99
C SER A 501 4.65 -16.03 -10.14
N GLY A 502 4.61 -14.77 -9.69
CA GLY A 502 3.38 -13.96 -9.65
C GLY A 502 2.45 -14.32 -8.48
N TRP A 503 1.71 -13.33 -7.98
CA TRP A 503 0.68 -13.44 -6.95
C TRP A 503 -0.48 -12.49 -7.22
N ASP A 504 -1.65 -13.05 -7.44
CA ASP A 504 -2.85 -12.26 -7.75
C ASP A 504 -3.46 -11.61 -6.52
N SER A 505 -3.32 -12.22 -5.34
CA SER A 505 -3.98 -11.75 -4.11
C SER A 505 -3.55 -10.34 -3.69
N PRO A 506 -2.25 -9.96 -3.74
CA PRO A 506 -1.84 -8.56 -3.54
C PRO A 506 -2.45 -7.59 -4.56
N LYS A 507 -2.56 -7.98 -5.83
CA LYS A 507 -3.22 -7.16 -6.86
C LYS A 507 -4.71 -7.02 -6.59
N PHE A 508 -5.38 -8.09 -6.16
CA PHE A 508 -6.78 -8.05 -5.73
C PHE A 508 -6.98 -7.03 -4.60
N ILE A 509 -6.15 -7.07 -3.55
CA ILE A 509 -6.22 -6.11 -2.43
C ILE A 509 -6.06 -4.67 -2.94
N TRP A 510 -5.04 -4.41 -3.75
CA TRP A 510 -4.79 -3.07 -4.29
C TRP A 510 -5.95 -2.59 -5.16
N LYS A 511 -6.49 -3.48 -6.01
CA LYS A 511 -7.59 -3.15 -6.90
C LYS A 511 -8.84 -2.78 -6.10
N THR A 512 -9.23 -3.62 -5.16
CA THR A 512 -10.43 -3.44 -4.35
C THR A 512 -10.36 -2.19 -3.45
N LEU A 513 -9.25 -1.96 -2.77
CA LEU A 513 -9.17 -0.86 -1.78
C LEU A 513 -8.71 0.47 -2.38
N VAL A 514 -7.95 0.44 -3.48
CA VAL A 514 -7.33 1.63 -4.06
C VAL A 514 -7.81 1.94 -5.47
N LEU A 515 -7.76 0.99 -6.41
CA LEU A 515 -8.13 1.28 -7.81
C LEU A 515 -9.63 1.55 -7.97
N ASP A 516 -10.50 0.66 -7.51
CA ASP A 516 -11.94 0.74 -7.76
C ASP A 516 -12.58 1.97 -7.10
N ARG A 517 -12.06 2.40 -5.95
CA ARG A 517 -12.48 3.64 -5.30
C ARG A 517 -11.74 4.83 -5.90
N TRP A 518 -10.43 4.90 -5.75
CA TRP A 518 -9.71 6.14 -6.01
C TRP A 518 -9.28 6.33 -7.46
N GLY A 519 -9.02 5.25 -8.18
CA GLY A 519 -8.73 5.30 -9.61
C GLY A 519 -9.99 5.55 -10.43
N ASP A 520 -11.04 4.77 -10.20
CA ASP A 520 -12.24 4.79 -11.05
C ASP A 520 -13.27 5.85 -10.61
N GLU A 521 -13.46 6.06 -9.30
CA GLU A 521 -14.47 7.01 -8.77
C GLU A 521 -13.91 8.44 -8.63
N TYR A 522 -12.64 8.56 -8.20
CA TYR A 522 -11.98 9.85 -7.93
C TYR A 522 -10.93 10.27 -8.99
N ASP A 523 -10.75 9.48 -10.06
CA ASP A 523 -9.88 9.75 -11.22
C ASP A 523 -8.41 10.09 -10.86
N ILE A 524 -7.86 9.43 -9.83
CA ILE A 524 -6.46 9.61 -9.44
C ILE A 524 -5.56 8.89 -10.44
N ASP A 525 -4.55 9.58 -11.00
CA ASP A 525 -3.59 8.97 -11.93
C ASP A 525 -2.57 8.11 -11.18
N LEU A 526 -2.94 6.85 -10.99
CA LEU A 526 -2.10 5.82 -10.35
C LEU A 526 -1.06 5.22 -11.33
N LYS A 527 -1.14 5.54 -12.63
CA LYS A 527 -0.16 5.08 -13.64
C LYS A 527 1.02 6.02 -13.75
N ASN A 528 0.79 7.33 -13.57
CA ASN A 528 1.83 8.37 -13.54
C ASN A 528 1.85 9.05 -12.16
N PRO A 529 2.46 8.42 -11.14
CA PRO A 529 2.30 8.84 -9.74
C PRO A 529 2.78 10.27 -9.44
N GLY A 530 3.63 10.85 -10.30
CA GLY A 530 4.18 12.20 -10.16
C GLY A 530 3.44 13.33 -10.91
N LYS A 531 2.36 13.04 -11.64
CA LYS A 531 1.55 14.08 -12.30
C LYS A 531 0.61 14.79 -11.33
N GLN A 532 0.04 15.91 -11.79
CA GLN A 532 -1.07 16.57 -11.10
C GLN A 532 -2.27 15.62 -11.02
N ASN A 533 -2.91 15.54 -9.86
CA ASN A 533 -3.88 14.51 -9.49
C ASN A 533 -3.31 13.07 -9.49
N GLY A 534 -1.99 12.93 -9.37
CA GLY A 534 -1.31 11.65 -9.29
C GLY A 534 -1.23 11.12 -7.85
N TYR A 535 -0.79 9.87 -7.73
CA TYR A 535 -0.63 9.16 -6.46
C TYR A 535 0.08 9.98 -5.35
N PHE A 536 1.19 10.67 -5.65
CA PHE A 536 1.93 11.42 -4.61
C PHE A 536 1.18 12.64 -4.09
N GLU A 537 0.49 13.37 -4.97
CA GLU A 537 -0.33 14.52 -4.57
C GLU A 537 -1.52 14.05 -3.73
N ALA A 538 -2.16 12.96 -4.12
CA ALA A 538 -3.25 12.34 -3.37
C ALA A 538 -2.80 11.88 -1.96
N LEU A 539 -1.63 11.25 -1.84
CA LEU A 539 -1.04 10.88 -0.55
C LEU A 539 -0.82 12.09 0.37
N GLU A 540 -0.41 13.24 -0.18
CA GLU A 540 -0.17 14.44 0.63
C GLU A 540 -1.48 15.10 1.06
N ASN A 541 -2.43 15.20 0.14
CA ASN A 541 -3.64 16.02 0.29
C ASN A 541 -4.85 15.27 0.90
N SER A 542 -4.96 13.95 0.71
CA SER A 542 -6.10 13.17 1.20
C SER A 542 -5.70 12.22 2.32
N ARG A 543 -6.22 12.48 3.52
CA ARG A 543 -6.05 11.58 4.67
C ARG A 543 -6.70 10.22 4.41
N GLU A 544 -7.89 10.21 3.83
CA GLU A 544 -8.66 9.00 3.59
C GLU A 544 -7.97 8.11 2.55
N PHE A 545 -7.40 8.71 1.49
CA PHE A 545 -6.57 7.99 0.53
C PHE A 545 -5.37 7.32 1.20
N ARG A 546 -4.65 8.04 2.08
CA ARG A 546 -3.55 7.46 2.86
C ARG A 546 -3.98 6.28 3.72
N GLU A 547 -5.18 6.37 4.31
CA GLU A 547 -5.73 5.30 5.16
C GLU A 547 -6.05 4.05 4.34
N ASP A 548 -6.57 4.21 3.12
CA ASP A 548 -6.85 3.08 2.23
C ASP A 548 -5.59 2.47 1.62
N VAL A 549 -4.59 3.28 1.27
CA VAL A 549 -3.27 2.77 0.88
C VAL A 549 -2.63 1.99 2.03
N THR A 550 -2.72 2.50 3.25
CA THR A 550 -2.19 1.82 4.44
C THR A 550 -2.97 0.54 4.73
N GLY A 551 -4.31 0.58 4.60
CA GLY A 551 -5.22 -0.57 4.68
C GLY A 551 -4.83 -1.68 3.71
N ALA A 552 -4.56 -1.31 2.45
CA ALA A 552 -4.14 -2.24 1.42
C ALA A 552 -2.78 -2.90 1.74
N VAL A 553 -1.79 -2.11 2.13
CA VAL A 553 -0.48 -2.66 2.51
C VAL A 553 -0.59 -3.52 3.77
N GLY A 554 -1.33 -3.07 4.78
CA GLY A 554 -1.59 -3.82 6.01
C GLY A 554 -2.24 -5.18 5.72
N ALA A 555 -3.31 -5.21 4.93
CA ALA A 555 -3.97 -6.43 4.48
C ALA A 555 -3.02 -7.35 3.69
N CYS A 556 -2.10 -6.78 2.90
CA CYS A 556 -1.07 -7.54 2.19
C CYS A 556 -0.07 -8.21 3.15
N TYR A 557 0.33 -7.56 4.24
CA TYR A 557 1.15 -8.21 5.28
C TYR A 557 0.39 -9.36 5.96
N VAL A 558 -0.90 -9.18 6.27
CA VAL A 558 -1.73 -10.24 6.85
C VAL A 558 -1.83 -11.44 5.90
N TRP A 559 -2.06 -11.20 4.61
CA TRP A 559 -1.98 -12.24 3.58
C TRP A 559 -0.63 -12.97 3.61
N GLY A 560 0.49 -12.23 3.62
CA GLY A 560 1.84 -12.80 3.70
C GLY A 560 2.06 -13.71 4.92
N HIS A 561 1.57 -13.28 6.09
CA HIS A 561 1.62 -14.06 7.32
C HIS A 561 0.89 -15.41 7.21
N PHE A 562 -0.28 -15.43 6.57
CA PHE A 562 -1.12 -16.62 6.51
C PHE A 562 -0.67 -17.61 5.44
N THR A 563 -0.24 -17.10 4.27
CA THR A 563 -0.16 -17.94 3.07
C THR A 563 1.25 -18.13 2.52
N GLN A 564 2.24 -17.36 3.01
CA GLN A 564 3.59 -17.36 2.44
C GLN A 564 4.63 -17.91 3.42
N LYS A 565 4.63 -17.48 4.68
CA LYS A 565 5.64 -17.90 5.66
C LYS A 565 5.32 -19.27 6.25
N LYS A 566 6.26 -20.21 6.12
CA LYS A 566 6.18 -21.54 6.75
C LYS A 566 6.75 -21.54 8.15
N SER A 567 6.08 -22.21 9.07
CA SER A 567 6.45 -22.42 10.47
C SER A 567 6.58 -23.92 10.78
N ASP A 568 7.49 -24.27 11.70
CA ASP A 568 7.68 -25.65 12.17
C ASP A 568 6.58 -26.05 13.18
N PHE A 569 5.48 -26.63 12.72
CA PHE A 569 4.43 -27.17 13.60
C PHE A 569 4.78 -28.56 14.12
N GLU A 570 4.36 -28.86 15.35
CA GLU A 570 4.64 -30.13 16.01
C GLU A 570 3.56 -30.46 17.05
N ILE A 571 2.88 -31.58 16.83
CA ILE A 571 2.03 -32.27 17.80
C ILE A 571 2.79 -33.53 18.20
N SER A 572 3.14 -33.67 19.49
CA SER A 572 3.82 -34.85 19.99
C SER A 572 3.44 -35.17 21.44
N GLY A 573 3.25 -36.46 21.72
CA GLY A 573 3.05 -36.96 23.09
C GLY A 573 1.73 -36.55 23.76
N GLU A 574 0.69 -36.30 22.96
CA GLU A 574 -0.66 -35.98 23.44
C GLU A 574 -1.56 -37.21 23.32
N ASP A 575 -2.26 -37.53 24.40
CA ASP A 575 -3.22 -38.63 24.41
C ASP A 575 -4.34 -38.34 23.39
N HIS A 576 -4.79 -39.38 22.67
CA HIS A 576 -5.84 -39.31 21.65
C HIS A 576 -5.51 -38.52 20.37
N VAL A 577 -4.29 -38.02 20.18
CA VAL A 577 -3.87 -37.36 18.93
C VAL A 577 -2.62 -38.01 18.36
N ALA A 578 -2.62 -38.32 17.06
CA ALA A 578 -1.44 -38.87 16.41
C ALA A 578 -0.34 -37.80 16.28
N ASP A 579 0.91 -38.20 16.50
CA ASP A 579 2.05 -37.31 16.28
C ASP A 579 2.05 -36.79 14.84
N ASP A 580 2.24 -35.49 14.67
CA ASP A 580 2.33 -34.82 13.38
C ASP A 580 3.31 -33.66 13.48
N SER A 581 4.20 -33.54 12.50
CA SER A 581 5.15 -32.45 12.45
C SER A 581 5.45 -32.06 11.01
N GLY A 582 5.79 -30.79 10.80
CA GLY A 582 6.19 -30.33 9.48
C GLY A 582 6.23 -28.82 9.35
N LYS A 583 6.69 -28.39 8.17
CA LYS A 583 6.75 -26.98 7.79
C LYS A 583 5.51 -26.60 7.01
N TYR A 584 4.61 -25.89 7.67
CA TYR A 584 3.34 -25.43 7.10
C TYR A 584 3.22 -23.92 7.25
N THR A 585 2.61 -23.28 6.26
CA THR A 585 1.98 -21.97 6.43
C THR A 585 0.80 -22.09 7.38
N PHE A 586 0.32 -20.97 7.93
CA PHE A 586 -0.84 -21.01 8.83
C PHE A 586 -2.07 -21.55 8.12
N VAL A 587 -2.31 -21.13 6.86
CA VAL A 587 -3.47 -21.62 6.11
C VAL A 587 -3.38 -23.11 5.76
N GLU A 588 -2.19 -23.65 5.49
CA GLU A 588 -1.99 -25.10 5.32
C GLU A 588 -2.31 -25.87 6.61
N TRP A 589 -1.81 -25.40 7.75
CA TRP A 589 -2.07 -26.02 9.06
C TRP A 589 -3.54 -25.94 9.44
N MET A 590 -4.14 -24.77 9.29
CA MET A 590 -5.56 -24.51 9.50
C MET A 590 -6.43 -25.43 8.64
N ASN A 591 -6.11 -25.59 7.35
CA ASN A 591 -6.84 -26.48 6.46
C ASN A 591 -6.73 -27.96 6.89
N LYS A 592 -5.54 -28.39 7.32
CA LYS A 592 -5.33 -29.77 7.76
C LYS A 592 -6.23 -30.15 8.95
N TYR A 593 -6.42 -29.20 9.87
CA TYR A 593 -7.13 -29.39 11.14
C TYR A 593 -8.56 -28.81 11.18
N GLY A 594 -9.02 -28.18 10.09
CA GLY A 594 -10.35 -27.57 10.03
C GLY A 594 -10.51 -26.39 10.99
N ILE A 595 -9.51 -25.52 11.07
CA ILE A 595 -9.48 -24.33 11.92
C ILE A 595 -9.71 -23.09 11.04
N GLY A 596 -10.77 -22.32 11.31
CA GLY A 596 -11.05 -21.06 10.62
C GLY A 596 -10.74 -19.85 11.49
N VAL A 597 -10.58 -18.69 10.85
CA VAL A 597 -10.50 -17.38 11.52
C VAL A 597 -11.64 -16.46 11.07
N ASN A 598 -12.11 -15.62 11.98
CA ASN A 598 -12.94 -14.45 11.76
C ASN A 598 -12.11 -13.24 12.20
N PHE A 599 -11.65 -12.41 11.28
CA PHE A 599 -10.87 -11.23 11.67
C PHE A 599 -11.77 -10.13 12.21
N GLU A 600 -11.32 -9.49 13.29
CA GLU A 600 -12.00 -8.36 13.91
C GLU A 600 -11.11 -7.11 13.91
N ALA A 601 -11.75 -5.94 13.91
CA ALA A 601 -11.07 -4.68 14.15
C ALA A 601 -10.76 -4.55 15.64
N MET A 602 -9.53 -4.16 16.00
CA MET A 602 -9.20 -3.80 17.37
C MET A 602 -9.85 -2.44 17.73
N ASP A 603 -10.22 -2.22 18.98
CA ASP A 603 -10.65 -0.91 19.46
C ASP A 603 -9.48 0.10 19.51
N GLY A 604 -9.79 1.39 19.51
CA GLY A 604 -8.77 2.42 19.55
C GLY A 604 -9.28 3.78 19.99
N ASP A 605 -8.49 4.81 19.69
CA ASP A 605 -8.87 6.20 19.90
C ASP A 605 -8.85 6.96 18.57
N PRO A 606 -9.61 8.06 18.43
CA PRO A 606 -9.60 8.86 17.21
C PRO A 606 -8.21 9.35 16.75
N GLN A 607 -7.23 9.42 17.67
CA GLN A 607 -5.83 9.75 17.38
C GLN A 607 -4.97 8.53 17.01
N GLN A 608 -5.32 7.33 17.46
CA GLN A 608 -4.64 6.07 17.17
C GLN A 608 -5.35 5.33 16.04
N ARG A 609 -5.00 5.59 14.78
CA ARG A 609 -5.51 4.78 13.66
C ARG A 609 -4.58 3.61 13.39
N LEU A 610 -5.17 2.42 13.20
CA LEU A 610 -4.41 1.21 12.94
C LEU A 610 -4.21 0.99 11.44
N LYS A 611 -3.33 0.07 11.06
CA LYS A 611 -3.02 -0.21 9.66
C LYS A 611 -4.14 -0.96 8.94
N VAL A 612 -4.91 -1.77 9.67
CA VAL A 612 -6.10 -2.46 9.17
C VAL A 612 -7.14 -2.40 10.28
N TRP A 613 -8.27 -1.76 10.04
CA TRP A 613 -9.31 -1.59 11.07
C TRP A 613 -10.70 -1.31 10.48
N LYS A 614 -10.79 -0.75 9.26
CA LYS A 614 -12.09 -0.61 8.60
C LYS A 614 -12.61 -1.98 8.17
N PRO A 615 -13.92 -2.27 8.27
CA PRO A 615 -14.50 -3.53 7.83
C PRO A 615 -14.10 -3.91 6.39
N ARG A 616 -14.09 -2.92 5.48
CA ARG A 616 -13.67 -3.10 4.08
C ARG A 616 -12.21 -3.52 3.92
N HIS A 617 -11.29 -3.01 4.75
CA HIS A 617 -9.88 -3.41 4.76
C HIS A 617 -9.73 -4.86 5.22
N ILE A 618 -10.47 -5.24 6.27
CA ILE A 618 -10.44 -6.58 6.86
C ILE A 618 -10.92 -7.62 5.84
N VAL A 619 -12.07 -7.35 5.21
CA VAL A 619 -12.67 -8.21 4.20
C VAL A 619 -11.75 -8.41 3.00
N ALA A 620 -11.09 -7.35 2.52
CA ALA A 620 -10.12 -7.48 1.43
C ALA A 620 -8.97 -8.44 1.77
N GLY A 621 -8.42 -8.38 2.99
CA GLY A 621 -7.38 -9.31 3.43
C GLY A 621 -7.90 -10.75 3.61
N ALA A 622 -9.09 -10.93 4.18
CA ALA A 622 -9.72 -12.25 4.31
C ALA A 622 -9.95 -12.90 2.94
N ARG A 623 -10.51 -12.15 1.98
CA ARG A 623 -10.70 -12.60 0.59
C ARG A 623 -9.38 -12.97 -0.07
N ALA A 624 -8.32 -12.18 0.12
CA ALA A 624 -6.99 -12.48 -0.43
C ALA A 624 -6.39 -13.79 0.12
N ILE A 625 -6.58 -14.08 1.40
CA ILE A 625 -6.20 -15.38 2.00
C ILE A 625 -6.99 -16.51 1.35
N ASN A 626 -8.31 -16.36 1.22
CA ASN A 626 -9.18 -17.38 0.64
C ASN A 626 -8.89 -17.67 -0.84
N ILE A 627 -8.66 -16.62 -1.65
CA ILE A 627 -8.25 -16.75 -3.06
C ILE A 627 -6.96 -17.59 -3.16
N THR A 628 -6.00 -17.32 -2.28
CA THR A 628 -4.74 -18.07 -2.25
C THR A 628 -4.95 -19.52 -1.84
N ALA A 629 -5.74 -19.74 -0.79
CA ALA A 629 -6.06 -21.08 -0.28
C ALA A 629 -6.74 -21.95 -1.33
N ARG A 630 -7.77 -21.43 -2.02
CA ARG A 630 -8.49 -22.15 -3.09
C ARG A 630 -7.60 -22.51 -4.26
N ARG A 631 -6.65 -21.64 -4.61
CA ARG A 631 -5.67 -21.91 -5.68
C ARG A 631 -4.66 -22.96 -5.26
N GLN A 632 -4.12 -22.86 -4.04
CA GLN A 632 -3.19 -23.86 -3.51
C GLN A 632 -3.83 -25.25 -3.41
N ALA A 633 -5.08 -25.33 -2.91
CA ALA A 633 -5.84 -26.57 -2.86
C ALA A 633 -5.95 -27.23 -4.24
N ARG A 634 -6.43 -26.48 -5.25
CA ARG A 634 -6.60 -27.00 -6.63
C ARG A 634 -5.30 -27.41 -7.33
N ASN A 635 -4.19 -26.71 -7.07
CA ASN A 635 -2.96 -26.89 -7.86
C ASN A 635 -1.93 -27.82 -7.22
N GLN A 636 -1.85 -27.85 -5.89
CA GLN A 636 -0.73 -28.47 -5.17
C GLN A 636 -1.15 -29.29 -3.94
N GLY A 637 -2.44 -29.24 -3.58
CA GLY A 637 -2.94 -29.73 -2.30
C GLY A 637 -2.60 -28.75 -1.16
N LEU A 638 -3.59 -28.40 -0.34
CA LEU A 638 -3.46 -27.49 0.78
C LEU A 638 -3.43 -28.26 2.10
N GLY A 639 -2.30 -28.21 2.82
CA GLY A 639 -2.17 -28.93 4.11
C GLY A 639 -2.27 -30.45 3.99
N GLY A 640 -1.93 -31.01 2.81
CA GLY A 640 -2.06 -32.43 2.51
C GLY A 640 -3.47 -32.88 2.09
N ARG A 641 -4.34 -31.94 1.71
CA ARG A 641 -5.68 -32.21 1.16
C ARG A 641 -5.82 -31.61 -0.23
N ASP A 642 -6.52 -32.30 -1.12
CA ASP A 642 -6.81 -31.81 -2.48
C ASP A 642 -7.90 -30.72 -2.51
N GLU A 643 -8.61 -30.55 -1.40
CA GLU A 643 -9.70 -29.59 -1.23
C GLU A 643 -9.55 -28.84 0.10
N ILE A 644 -10.25 -27.71 0.22
CA ILE A 644 -10.38 -27.02 1.50
C ILE A 644 -11.22 -27.88 2.45
N HIS A 645 -10.85 -27.91 3.73
CA HIS A 645 -11.57 -28.65 4.75
C HIS A 645 -13.07 -28.27 4.74
N PRO A 646 -14.01 -29.24 4.70
CA PRO A 646 -15.43 -28.94 4.52
C PRO A 646 -15.99 -27.91 5.52
N VAL A 647 -15.63 -28.04 6.80
CA VAL A 647 -15.99 -27.11 7.89
C VAL A 647 -15.62 -25.64 7.60
N LEU A 648 -14.67 -25.37 6.72
CA LEU A 648 -14.24 -24.00 6.41
C LEU A 648 -15.05 -23.32 5.31
N ASP A 649 -15.97 -24.03 4.64
CA ASP A 649 -16.80 -23.51 3.53
C ASP A 649 -15.94 -22.71 2.52
N GLU A 650 -14.88 -23.36 2.01
CA GLU A 650 -13.92 -22.80 1.03
C GLU A 650 -13.21 -21.51 1.45
N CYS A 651 -13.39 -21.06 2.69
CA CYS A 651 -13.00 -19.74 3.20
C CYS A 651 -12.38 -19.87 4.60
N PRO A 652 -11.09 -20.23 4.69
CA PRO A 652 -10.36 -20.30 5.95
C PRO A 652 -10.37 -18.98 6.75
N ALA A 653 -10.48 -17.84 6.07
CA ALA A 653 -10.57 -16.52 6.68
C ALA A 653 -11.90 -15.83 6.36
N LYS A 654 -12.58 -15.37 7.40
CA LYS A 654 -13.83 -14.59 7.34
C LYS A 654 -13.67 -13.38 8.25
N PHE A 655 -14.74 -12.62 8.51
CA PHE A 655 -14.62 -11.45 9.40
C PHE A 655 -15.78 -11.31 10.39
N THR A 656 -15.48 -10.60 11.47
CA THR A 656 -16.37 -10.15 12.52
C THR A 656 -16.58 -8.65 12.37
N ILE A 657 -17.83 -8.18 12.49
CA ILE A 657 -18.10 -6.75 12.65
C ILE A 657 -18.16 -6.44 14.12
N ASP A 658 -17.36 -5.45 14.54
CA ASP A 658 -17.58 -4.69 15.75
C ASP A 658 -17.70 -3.21 15.39
N MET A 659 -18.90 -2.66 15.62
CA MET A 659 -19.20 -1.29 15.25
C MET A 659 -18.70 -0.27 16.26
N GLU A 660 -18.59 -0.65 17.53
CA GLU A 660 -18.04 0.23 18.56
C GLU A 660 -16.53 0.39 18.35
N HIS A 661 -15.82 -0.68 18.00
CA HIS A 661 -14.41 -0.62 17.60
C HIS A 661 -14.23 0.27 16.38
N THR A 662 -15.08 0.12 15.37
CA THR A 662 -15.06 0.98 14.17
C THR A 662 -15.32 2.46 14.55
N ALA A 663 -16.32 2.72 15.39
CA ALA A 663 -16.68 4.07 15.84
C ALA A 663 -15.60 4.72 16.73
N SER A 664 -14.87 3.92 17.53
CA SER A 664 -13.82 4.37 18.44
C SER A 664 -12.68 5.13 17.73
N PHE A 665 -12.45 4.87 16.43
CA PHE A 665 -11.50 5.63 15.60
C PHE A 665 -12.02 6.99 15.09
N GLY A 666 -13.21 7.40 15.53
CA GLY A 666 -13.87 8.64 15.15
C GLY A 666 -14.38 8.64 13.70
N VAL A 667 -14.77 7.48 13.17
CA VAL A 667 -15.48 7.39 11.88
C VAL A 667 -16.91 6.95 12.10
N ASN A 668 -17.75 7.24 11.11
CA ASN A 668 -19.15 6.82 11.13
C ASN A 668 -19.23 5.31 10.78
N PRO A 669 -19.53 4.41 11.74
CA PRO A 669 -19.56 2.97 11.49
C PRO A 669 -20.60 2.61 10.42
N TRP A 670 -21.72 3.34 10.39
CA TRP A 670 -22.81 3.15 9.44
C TRP A 670 -22.40 3.42 7.99
N SER A 671 -21.60 4.46 7.76
CA SER A 671 -21.05 4.76 6.45
C SER A 671 -20.09 3.66 6.00
N GLU A 672 -19.21 3.20 6.90
CA GLU A 672 -18.25 2.14 6.58
C GLU A 672 -18.95 0.79 6.30
N MET A 673 -20.12 0.54 6.88
CA MET A 673 -20.93 -0.65 6.55
C MET A 673 -21.57 -0.55 5.17
N SER A 674 -22.06 0.62 4.76
CA SER A 674 -22.53 0.83 3.39
C SER A 674 -21.40 0.68 2.37
N ASP A 675 -20.25 1.31 2.65
CA ASP A 675 -19.05 1.18 1.82
C ASP A 675 -18.60 -0.30 1.68
N LEU A 676 -18.74 -1.09 2.74
CA LEU A 676 -18.43 -2.52 2.70
C LEU A 676 -19.38 -3.30 1.78
N ILE A 677 -20.70 -3.09 1.92
CA ILE A 677 -21.69 -3.78 1.08
C ILE A 677 -21.43 -3.44 -0.39
N GLU A 678 -21.23 -2.15 -0.69
CA GLU A 678 -20.91 -1.69 -2.04
C GLU A 678 -19.62 -2.33 -2.58
N GLN A 679 -18.57 -2.40 -1.76
CA GLN A 679 -17.33 -3.08 -2.14
C GLN A 679 -17.57 -4.55 -2.53
N GLU A 680 -18.30 -5.31 -1.72
CA GLU A 680 -18.56 -6.72 -2.00
C GLU A 680 -19.47 -6.91 -3.22
N THR A 681 -20.46 -6.02 -3.43
CA THR A 681 -21.27 -5.99 -4.66
C THR A 681 -20.41 -5.75 -5.89
N ARG A 682 -19.52 -4.74 -5.87
CA ARG A 682 -18.59 -4.48 -7.00
C ARG A 682 -17.67 -5.67 -7.27
N ILE A 683 -17.22 -6.39 -6.24
CA ILE A 683 -16.42 -7.62 -6.41
C ILE A 683 -17.26 -8.72 -7.07
N ALA A 684 -18.53 -8.89 -6.68
CA ALA A 684 -19.43 -9.86 -7.30
C ALA A 684 -19.65 -9.54 -8.79
N GLU A 685 -19.93 -8.28 -9.11
CA GLU A 685 -20.15 -7.79 -10.49
C GLU A 685 -18.92 -7.99 -11.38
N ARG A 686 -17.73 -7.69 -10.86
CA ARG A 686 -16.46 -7.89 -11.59
C ARG A 686 -16.20 -9.36 -11.90
N ASN A 687 -16.65 -10.27 -11.03
CA ASN A 687 -16.45 -11.72 -11.10
C ASN A 687 -15.01 -12.13 -11.47
N ASP A 688 -14.03 -11.46 -10.89
CA ASP A 688 -12.61 -11.73 -11.09
C ASP A 688 -11.96 -12.34 -9.84
N PHE A 689 -10.74 -12.87 -10.00
CA PHE A 689 -9.94 -13.51 -8.94
C PHE A 689 -10.54 -14.74 -8.23
N ASP A 690 -11.71 -15.22 -8.65
CA ASP A 690 -12.44 -16.32 -7.99
C ASP A 690 -12.67 -16.01 -6.50
N ALA A 691 -13.23 -14.82 -6.24
CA ALA A 691 -13.46 -14.30 -4.89
C ALA A 691 -14.57 -15.06 -4.12
N ALA A 692 -15.38 -15.89 -4.80
CA ALA A 692 -16.52 -16.62 -4.24
C ALA A 692 -17.53 -15.69 -3.55
N VAL A 693 -18.11 -14.77 -4.32
CA VAL A 693 -19.13 -13.81 -3.88
C VAL A 693 -20.42 -14.07 -4.64
N ASN A 694 -21.55 -13.98 -3.95
CA ASN A 694 -22.87 -14.04 -4.55
C ASN A 694 -23.38 -12.61 -4.78
N GLU A 695 -23.88 -12.30 -5.97
CA GLU A 695 -24.34 -10.96 -6.34
C GLU A 695 -25.56 -10.51 -5.53
N ASP A 696 -26.51 -11.41 -5.27
CA ASP A 696 -27.73 -11.13 -4.48
C ASP A 696 -27.47 -11.13 -2.97
N LYS A 697 -26.41 -11.83 -2.53
CA LYS A 697 -26.07 -12.05 -1.11
C LYS A 697 -24.57 -11.84 -0.86
N PRO A 698 -24.03 -10.63 -1.12
CA PRO A 698 -22.58 -10.38 -1.14
C PRO A 698 -21.86 -10.75 0.17
N LEU A 699 -22.52 -10.60 1.32
CA LEU A 699 -21.93 -10.89 2.63
C LEU A 699 -22.02 -12.38 3.03
N ALA A 700 -22.82 -13.19 2.34
CA ALA A 700 -23.18 -14.54 2.79
C ALA A 700 -21.99 -15.49 2.94
N LYS A 701 -20.90 -15.36 2.17
CA LYS A 701 -19.72 -16.23 2.33
C LYS A 701 -18.65 -15.67 3.27
N ILE A 702 -18.68 -14.38 3.63
CA ILE A 702 -17.54 -13.72 4.28
C ILE A 702 -17.84 -13.14 5.66
N LEU A 703 -19.04 -12.61 5.91
CA LEU A 703 -19.44 -12.13 7.24
C LEU A 703 -19.91 -13.32 8.08
N ARG A 704 -19.34 -13.49 9.28
CA ARG A 704 -19.72 -14.60 10.17
C ARG A 704 -20.18 -14.20 11.54
N ASN A 705 -19.52 -13.24 12.14
CA ASN A 705 -19.85 -12.83 13.49
C ASN A 705 -20.19 -11.34 13.51
N TYR A 706 -21.16 -10.97 14.33
CA TYR A 706 -21.51 -9.60 14.60
C TYR A 706 -21.48 -9.39 16.10
N HIS A 707 -20.53 -8.59 16.58
CA HIS A 707 -20.46 -8.13 17.95
C HIS A 707 -21.49 -7.00 18.13
N LEU A 708 -22.55 -7.32 18.85
CA LEU A 708 -23.76 -6.53 18.98
C LEU A 708 -23.59 -5.47 20.06
N MET A 709 -23.14 -4.29 19.65
CA MET A 709 -22.91 -3.14 20.53
C MET A 709 -23.41 -1.86 19.88
N LYS A 710 -23.90 -0.94 20.70
CA LYS A 710 -24.39 0.36 20.22
C LYS A 710 -23.23 1.36 20.09
N PRO A 711 -22.91 1.84 18.87
CA PRO A 711 -21.90 2.88 18.69
C PRO A 711 -22.41 4.23 19.23
N GLY A 712 -21.50 5.07 19.72
CA GLY A 712 -21.79 6.39 20.29
C GLY A 712 -21.67 6.48 21.82
N VAL A 713 -21.37 5.37 22.51
CA VAL A 713 -21.16 5.32 23.97
C VAL A 713 -19.66 5.35 24.33
N GLU A 714 -18.78 5.51 23.34
CA GLU A 714 -17.34 5.48 23.50
C GLU A 714 -16.89 6.66 24.36
N SER A 715 -16.27 6.38 25.50
CA SER A 715 -15.76 7.46 26.35
C SER A 715 -14.35 7.86 25.92
N GLN A 716 -13.88 9.03 26.36
CA GLN A 716 -12.44 9.42 26.26
C GLN A 716 -11.47 8.40 26.91
N ARG A 717 -11.96 7.29 27.46
CA ARG A 717 -11.21 6.21 28.11
C ARG A 717 -11.37 4.82 27.46
N GLY A 718 -12.05 4.69 26.31
CA GLY A 718 -12.23 3.42 25.58
C GLY A 718 -13.70 3.00 25.38
N SER A 719 -13.86 1.81 24.78
CA SER A 719 -15.13 1.09 24.57
C SER A 719 -15.87 0.87 25.89
N ARG A 720 -17.20 1.03 25.87
CA ARG A 720 -18.10 0.83 27.01
C ARG A 720 -19.11 -0.29 26.79
N HIS A 721 -19.14 -0.89 25.61
CA HIS A 721 -20.01 -2.03 25.31
C HIS A 721 -21.49 -1.66 25.55
N GLY A 722 -21.95 -0.63 24.85
CA GLY A 722 -23.29 -0.06 25.03
C GLY A 722 -24.42 -1.07 24.71
N PRO A 723 -25.51 -1.11 25.50
CA PRO A 723 -26.56 -2.11 25.35
C PRO A 723 -27.41 -1.92 24.10
N PHE A 724 -28.11 -3.00 23.70
CA PHE A 724 -29.18 -2.92 22.71
C PHE A 724 -30.51 -2.67 23.42
N ASP A 725 -30.89 -1.40 23.48
CA ASP A 725 -32.12 -0.95 24.11
C ASP A 725 -33.38 -1.43 23.37
N ARG A 726 -34.49 -1.54 24.11
CA ARG A 726 -35.82 -1.73 23.53
C ARG A 726 -36.13 -0.61 22.53
N GLY A 727 -36.65 -0.99 21.38
CA GLY A 727 -37.06 -0.03 20.35
C GLY A 727 -35.92 0.65 19.59
N ASP A 728 -34.67 0.15 19.66
CA ASP A 728 -33.55 0.75 18.92
C ASP A 728 -33.66 0.48 17.41
N MET A 729 -34.42 1.36 16.75
CA MET A 729 -34.67 1.35 15.31
C MET A 729 -33.42 1.56 14.46
N ILE A 730 -32.36 2.15 15.01
CA ILE A 730 -31.13 2.35 14.25
C ILE A 730 -30.46 0.99 14.07
N LEU A 731 -30.23 0.27 15.17
CA LEU A 731 -29.60 -1.04 15.14
C LEU A 731 -30.45 -2.06 14.36
N TYR A 732 -31.78 -2.00 14.51
CA TYR A 732 -32.71 -2.80 13.72
C TYR A 732 -32.54 -2.60 12.20
N ARG A 733 -32.59 -1.34 11.74
CA ARG A 733 -32.41 -1.00 10.30
C ARG A 733 -31.10 -1.53 9.73
N TRP A 734 -30.05 -1.53 10.53
CA TRP A 734 -28.74 -1.99 10.08
C TRP A 734 -28.61 -3.50 10.05
N LEU A 735 -29.10 -4.20 11.08
CA LEU A 735 -29.17 -5.65 11.04
C LEU A 735 -30.03 -6.14 9.87
N TYR A 736 -31.17 -5.48 9.61
CA TYR A 736 -31.99 -5.75 8.43
C TYR A 736 -31.19 -5.63 7.13
N LYS A 737 -30.50 -4.49 6.92
CA LYS A 737 -29.63 -4.28 5.73
C LYS A 737 -28.51 -5.31 5.59
N LEU A 738 -27.91 -5.75 6.70
CA LEU A 738 -26.88 -6.78 6.66
C LEU A 738 -27.45 -8.13 6.25
N VAL A 739 -28.62 -8.50 6.78
CA VAL A 739 -29.32 -9.74 6.43
C VAL A 739 -29.78 -9.71 4.97
N GLU A 740 -30.34 -8.59 4.52
CA GLU A 740 -30.67 -8.33 3.11
C GLU A 740 -29.46 -8.57 2.21
N ALA A 741 -28.29 -8.00 2.57
CA ALA A 741 -27.02 -8.19 1.88
C ALA A 741 -26.39 -9.60 2.07
N GLY A 742 -27.05 -10.52 2.77
CA GLY A 742 -26.66 -11.93 2.86
C GLY A 742 -26.10 -12.38 4.20
N PHE A 743 -25.94 -11.50 5.20
CA PHE A 743 -25.57 -11.93 6.56
C PHE A 743 -26.57 -12.98 7.05
N THR A 744 -26.09 -14.05 7.68
CA THR A 744 -26.88 -15.22 8.11
C THR A 744 -27.46 -16.09 6.99
N ARG A 745 -27.35 -15.72 5.71
CA ARG A 745 -28.00 -16.44 4.60
C ARG A 745 -27.07 -17.44 3.91
N ASN A 746 -26.21 -18.11 4.71
CA ASN A 746 -25.32 -19.16 4.24
C ASN A 746 -25.79 -20.53 4.74
N PRO A 747 -26.11 -21.47 3.84
CA PRO A 747 -26.62 -22.79 4.24
C PRO A 747 -25.53 -23.70 4.81
N ASP A 748 -24.27 -23.49 4.43
CA ASP A 748 -23.15 -24.39 4.74
C ASP A 748 -22.46 -24.03 6.07
N GLU A 749 -22.64 -22.80 6.57
CA GLU A 749 -22.03 -22.36 7.83
C GLU A 749 -22.89 -21.31 8.55
N ARG A 750 -23.26 -21.61 9.80
CA ARG A 750 -24.11 -20.77 10.66
C ARG A 750 -23.40 -19.49 11.09
N ALA A 751 -24.10 -18.36 11.02
CA ALA A 751 -23.63 -17.08 11.51
C ALA A 751 -23.89 -16.88 13.01
N THR A 752 -23.17 -15.96 13.64
CA THR A 752 -23.33 -15.64 15.06
C THR A 752 -23.64 -14.16 15.27
N VAL A 753 -24.63 -13.87 16.11
CA VAL A 753 -24.87 -12.54 16.68
C VAL A 753 -24.46 -12.62 18.15
N MET A 754 -23.34 -11.99 18.48
CA MET A 754 -22.65 -12.16 19.76
C MET A 754 -22.76 -10.88 20.59
N TYR A 755 -23.19 -10.98 21.83
CA TYR A 755 -23.08 -9.86 22.77
C TYR A 755 -21.74 -9.91 23.49
N GLU A 756 -20.93 -8.86 23.34
CA GLU A 756 -19.69 -8.66 24.10
C GLU A 756 -19.97 -7.88 25.39
N GLN A 757 -19.22 -8.19 26.45
CA GLN A 757 -19.61 -7.89 27.83
C GLN A 757 -19.73 -6.39 28.15
N GLY A 758 -20.97 -5.87 28.22
CA GLY A 758 -21.33 -4.55 28.79
C GLY A 758 -22.13 -4.62 30.10
N ASP A 759 -22.65 -3.45 30.54
CA ASP A 759 -23.33 -3.28 31.85
C ASP A 759 -24.74 -3.91 31.90
N GLU A 760 -25.51 -3.94 30.79
CA GLU A 760 -26.91 -4.47 30.74
C GLU A 760 -27.05 -5.73 29.86
N LYS A 761 -26.79 -6.89 30.45
CA LYS A 761 -26.52 -8.14 29.71
C LYS A 761 -27.74 -8.90 29.19
N ALA A 762 -28.72 -9.17 30.06
CA ALA A 762 -29.82 -10.09 29.72
C ALA A 762 -30.82 -9.49 28.72
N GLU A 763 -31.06 -8.19 28.81
CA GLU A 763 -31.98 -7.47 27.93
C GLU A 763 -31.45 -7.44 26.49
N THR A 764 -30.15 -7.20 26.31
CA THR A 764 -29.52 -7.16 24.99
C THR A 764 -29.64 -8.48 24.22
N THR A 765 -29.35 -9.62 24.86
CA THR A 765 -29.50 -10.95 24.23
C THR A 765 -30.95 -11.25 23.86
N TYR A 766 -31.92 -10.81 24.68
CA TYR A 766 -33.35 -10.93 24.37
C TYR A 766 -33.75 -10.06 23.17
N MET A 767 -33.32 -8.80 23.14
CA MET A 767 -33.57 -7.86 22.05
C MET A 767 -32.96 -8.30 20.73
N ALA A 768 -31.76 -8.90 20.76
CA ALA A 768 -31.13 -9.51 19.59
C ALA A 768 -32.01 -10.59 18.97
N ARG A 769 -32.57 -11.49 19.79
CA ARG A 769 -33.44 -12.57 19.30
C ARG A 769 -34.73 -12.03 18.69
N ILE A 770 -35.40 -11.10 19.38
CA ILE A 770 -36.61 -10.47 18.83
C ILE A 770 -36.31 -9.79 17.49
N THR A 771 -35.22 -9.04 17.42
CA THR A 771 -34.81 -8.35 16.19
C THR A 771 -34.61 -9.34 15.05
N MET A 772 -33.91 -10.44 15.29
CA MET A 772 -33.67 -11.44 14.26
C MET A 772 -34.92 -12.22 13.88
N ASP A 773 -35.82 -12.52 14.82
CA ASP A 773 -37.13 -13.12 14.55
C ASP A 773 -38.02 -12.20 13.69
N MET A 774 -37.98 -10.90 13.95
CA MET A 774 -38.69 -9.89 13.15
C MET A 774 -38.14 -9.83 11.72
N ILE A 775 -36.81 -9.84 11.57
CA ILE A 775 -36.17 -9.85 10.25
C ILE A 775 -36.50 -11.14 9.51
N GLU A 776 -36.43 -12.31 10.17
CA GLU A 776 -36.76 -13.61 9.55
C GLU A 776 -38.17 -13.63 8.97
N LEU A 777 -39.13 -12.99 9.65
CA LEU A 777 -40.51 -12.82 9.17
C LEU A 777 -40.68 -11.82 8.02
N GLY A 778 -39.64 -11.05 7.66
CA GLY A 778 -39.70 -10.06 6.59
C GLY A 778 -40.28 -8.71 6.99
N ILE A 779 -40.33 -8.38 8.28
CA ILE A 779 -40.86 -7.09 8.72
C ILE A 779 -39.88 -5.99 8.26
N GLU A 780 -40.31 -5.09 7.36
CA GLU A 780 -39.43 -4.01 6.90
C GLU A 780 -39.28 -2.93 7.99
N PRO A 781 -38.15 -2.20 8.05
CA PRO A 781 -37.96 -1.14 9.04
C PRO A 781 -38.99 -0.01 9.01
N GLU A 782 -39.71 0.16 7.90
CA GLU A 782 -40.81 1.10 7.71
C GLU A 782 -42.11 0.62 8.39
N ASP A 783 -42.27 -0.69 8.58
CA ASP A 783 -43.46 -1.33 9.16
C ASP A 783 -43.37 -1.48 10.69
N VAL A 784 -42.18 -1.33 11.25
CA VAL A 784 -41.93 -1.35 12.71
C VAL A 784 -42.42 -0.03 13.35
N ASP A 785 -43.74 0.07 13.55
CA ASP A 785 -44.40 1.22 14.17
C ASP A 785 -45.16 0.83 15.46
N PRO A 786 -44.75 1.34 16.64
CA PRO A 786 -45.43 1.03 17.90
C PRO A 786 -46.86 1.59 17.97
N VAL A 787 -47.25 2.52 17.10
CA VAL A 787 -48.61 3.09 17.08
C VAL A 787 -49.65 2.08 16.59
N ASN A 788 -49.24 1.10 15.79
CA ASN A 788 -50.13 0.10 15.20
C ASN A 788 -50.26 -1.17 16.06
N VAL A 789 -49.75 -1.15 17.29
CA VAL A 789 -49.68 -2.30 18.19
C VAL A 789 -50.65 -2.14 19.35
N SER A 790 -51.46 -3.17 19.60
CA SER A 790 -52.34 -3.28 20.76
C SER A 790 -51.57 -3.21 22.08
N THR A 791 -52.02 -2.38 23.02
CA THR A 791 -51.47 -2.29 24.38
C THR A 791 -52.06 -3.32 25.33
N ASP A 792 -53.09 -4.04 24.90
CA ASP A 792 -53.92 -4.88 25.76
C ASP A 792 -53.40 -6.33 25.86
N GLY A 793 -52.28 -6.66 25.18
CA GLY A 793 -51.63 -7.97 25.24
C GLY A 793 -52.23 -9.04 24.32
N ASP A 794 -53.45 -8.83 23.84
CA ASP A 794 -54.09 -9.63 22.79
C ASP A 794 -53.64 -9.10 21.42
N TYR A 795 -52.72 -9.82 20.76
CA TYR A 795 -52.19 -9.48 19.43
C TYR A 795 -52.84 -10.31 18.33
N ASP A 796 -53.17 -9.67 17.20
CA ASP A 796 -53.84 -10.29 16.06
C ASP A 796 -52.87 -11.08 15.17
N SER A 797 -51.55 -10.81 15.24
CA SER A 797 -50.53 -11.50 14.47
C SER A 797 -49.21 -11.71 15.22
N ARG A 798 -48.38 -12.66 14.73
CA ARG A 798 -47.01 -12.87 15.25
C ARG A 798 -46.14 -11.63 15.06
N GLU A 799 -46.33 -10.92 13.94
CA GLU A 799 -45.68 -9.65 13.64
C GLU A 799 -45.99 -8.60 14.71
N GLU A 800 -47.27 -8.35 14.98
CA GLU A 800 -47.72 -7.37 15.98
C GLU A 800 -47.15 -7.70 17.37
N ALA A 801 -47.18 -8.99 17.75
CA ALA A 801 -46.63 -9.45 19.02
C ALA A 801 -45.11 -9.24 19.14
N LEU A 802 -44.36 -9.38 18.05
CA LEU A 802 -42.92 -9.15 18.05
C LEU A 802 -42.58 -7.66 18.08
N ILE A 803 -43.31 -6.82 17.35
CA ILE A 803 -43.16 -5.36 17.41
C ILE A 803 -43.47 -4.87 18.84
N ALA A 804 -44.52 -5.40 19.47
CA ALA A 804 -44.85 -5.09 20.87
C ALA A 804 -43.70 -5.41 21.83
N LYS A 805 -43.11 -6.61 21.71
CA LYS A 805 -41.98 -7.04 22.53
C LYS A 805 -40.73 -6.20 22.26
N PHE A 806 -40.47 -5.86 21.00
CA PHE A 806 -39.35 -5.03 20.60
C PHE A 806 -39.38 -3.65 21.27
N PHE A 807 -40.57 -3.02 21.38
CA PHE A 807 -40.74 -1.75 22.08
C PHE A 807 -41.04 -1.89 23.58
N GLY A 808 -41.24 -3.11 24.09
CA GLY A 808 -41.59 -3.37 25.49
C GLY A 808 -43.02 -2.99 25.89
N ILE A 809 -43.96 -3.02 24.93
CA ILE A 809 -45.36 -2.59 25.09
C ILE A 809 -46.26 -3.75 25.58
N ASP A 810 -45.71 -4.95 25.80
CA ASP A 810 -46.51 -6.10 26.20
C ASP A 810 -47.12 -6.03 27.61
N GLU A 811 -48.23 -6.76 27.82
CA GLU A 811 -49.02 -6.74 29.06
C GLU A 811 -48.17 -7.03 30.30
N SER A 812 -47.14 -7.87 30.16
CA SER A 812 -46.22 -8.25 31.23
C SER A 812 -45.22 -7.15 31.61
N SER A 813 -44.68 -6.45 30.61
CA SER A 813 -43.77 -5.31 30.76
C SER A 813 -44.52 -4.10 31.30
N THR A 814 -45.72 -3.85 30.75
CA THR A 814 -46.62 -2.77 31.18
C THR A 814 -47.07 -3.00 32.63
N ALA A 815 -47.44 -4.22 33.01
CA ALA A 815 -47.79 -4.55 34.40
C ALA A 815 -46.59 -4.44 35.37
N ALA A 816 -45.38 -4.84 34.94
CA ALA A 816 -44.17 -4.69 35.75
C ALA A 816 -43.75 -3.22 35.93
N GLU A 817 -43.91 -2.39 34.89
CA GLU A 817 -43.65 -0.95 34.92
C GLU A 817 -44.67 -0.24 35.84
N TRP A 818 -45.96 -0.55 35.72
CA TRP A 818 -47.00 -0.03 36.63
C TRP A 818 -46.80 -0.48 38.07
N ALA A 819 -46.34 -1.71 38.31
CA ALA A 819 -46.00 -2.19 39.65
C ALA A 819 -44.80 -1.44 40.25
N LYS A 820 -43.77 -1.12 39.45
CA LYS A 820 -42.63 -0.28 39.86
C LYS A 820 -43.06 1.17 40.14
N ILE A 821 -43.95 1.72 39.30
CA ILE A 821 -44.53 3.06 39.49
C ILE A 821 -45.39 3.10 40.77
N GLU A 822 -46.21 2.08 41.01
CA GLU A 822 -46.94 1.94 42.28
C GLU A 822 -45.98 1.82 43.47
N GLN A 823 -44.95 0.98 43.41
CA GLN A 823 -43.97 0.84 44.48
C GLN A 823 -43.27 2.18 44.81
N HIS A 824 -42.85 2.94 43.79
CA HIS A 824 -42.26 4.27 43.99
C HIS A 824 -43.27 5.30 44.51
N ALA A 825 -44.54 5.22 44.12
CA ALA A 825 -45.58 6.11 44.62
C ALA A 825 -45.94 5.84 46.10
N PHE A 826 -45.70 4.62 46.60
CA PHE A 826 -46.00 4.22 47.98
C PHE A 826 -44.81 4.35 48.96
N ASP A 827 -43.56 4.41 48.49
CA ASP A 827 -42.39 4.76 49.31
C ASP A 827 -41.31 5.57 48.52
N PRO A 828 -41.41 6.91 48.51
CA PRO A 828 -40.52 7.76 47.72
C PRO A 828 -39.09 7.89 48.28
N LEU A 829 -38.77 7.30 49.44
CA LEU A 829 -37.45 7.42 50.09
C LEU A 829 -36.52 6.24 49.80
N ASP A 830 -37.03 5.03 49.58
CA ASP A 830 -36.21 3.88 49.15
C ASP A 830 -35.66 4.09 47.73
N GLY A 831 -36.40 4.82 46.89
CA GLY A 831 -36.00 5.18 45.53
C GLY A 831 -34.90 6.24 45.39
N LEU A 832 -34.57 6.98 46.45
CA LEU A 832 -33.55 8.04 46.41
C LEU A 832 -32.13 7.53 46.65
N LEU A 833 -31.96 6.28 47.08
CA LEU A 833 -30.67 5.66 47.34
C LEU A 833 -30.25 4.64 46.26
N GLU A 834 -31.16 4.24 45.36
CA GLU A 834 -30.90 3.24 44.30
C GLU A 834 -31.54 3.56 42.93
N ALA A 835 -31.97 4.81 42.66
CA ALA A 835 -32.42 5.16 41.30
C ALA A 835 -31.24 5.51 40.39
N GLU A 836 -30.83 4.56 39.53
CA GLU A 836 -30.25 4.90 38.23
C GLU A 836 -31.30 5.60 37.35
N GLN A 837 -30.81 6.48 36.48
CA GLN A 837 -31.55 7.60 35.88
C GLN A 837 -32.82 7.19 35.10
N PHE A 838 -33.97 7.68 35.56
CA PHE A 838 -35.31 7.56 34.94
C PHE A 838 -35.50 8.41 33.67
N ASP A 839 -34.49 8.55 32.82
CA ASP A 839 -34.55 9.53 31.72
C ASP A 839 -35.19 9.00 30.40
N TYR A 840 -35.51 7.70 30.26
CA TYR A 840 -35.93 7.15 28.95
C TYR A 840 -37.03 6.06 29.00
N THR A 841 -38.24 6.38 29.47
CA THR A 841 -39.43 5.51 29.30
C THR A 841 -40.42 6.10 28.29
N PHE A 842 -41.30 5.28 27.69
CA PHE A 842 -42.37 5.77 26.80
C PHE A 842 -43.24 6.85 27.48
N SER A 843 -43.50 6.68 28.77
CA SER A 843 -44.21 7.63 29.62
C SER A 843 -43.45 8.95 29.79
N SER A 844 -42.10 8.96 29.80
CA SER A 844 -41.30 10.20 29.81
C SER A 844 -41.29 10.90 28.44
N ALA A 845 -41.17 10.14 27.33
CA ALA A 845 -41.21 10.69 25.97
C ALA A 845 -42.60 11.25 25.59
N ALA A 846 -43.68 10.62 26.07
CA ALA A 846 -45.04 11.10 25.90
C ALA A 846 -45.32 12.38 26.71
N ALA A 847 -44.65 12.56 27.86
CA ALA A 847 -44.74 13.80 28.65
C ALA A 847 -44.05 14.99 27.97
N VAL A 848 -42.95 14.77 27.24
CA VAL A 848 -42.19 15.83 26.52
C VAL A 848 -42.87 16.25 25.21
N ARG A 849 -43.70 15.38 24.60
CA ARG A 849 -44.44 15.70 23.35
C ARG A 849 -45.62 16.66 23.53
N ASN A 850 -46.02 16.97 24.76
CA ASN A 850 -47.09 17.92 25.08
C ASN A 850 -46.54 19.22 25.67
N ASP A 851 -45.72 19.96 24.91
CA ASP A 851 -45.36 21.39 25.05
C ASP A 851 -45.08 21.95 26.47
N ASN A 852 -44.71 21.10 27.42
CA ASN A 852 -44.36 21.49 28.79
C ASN A 852 -42.85 21.45 28.96
N ASN A 853 -42.29 22.57 29.43
CA ASN A 853 -40.87 22.74 29.60
C ASN A 853 -40.38 21.82 30.76
N PRO A 854 -39.31 21.02 30.60
CA PRO A 854 -38.80 20.13 31.66
C PRO A 854 -38.47 20.85 32.98
N ARG A 855 -38.31 22.18 32.94
CA ARG A 855 -38.10 23.03 34.12
C ARG A 855 -39.36 23.31 34.95
N ASP A 856 -40.55 23.04 34.44
CA ASP A 856 -41.79 23.33 35.17
C ASP A 856 -42.00 22.34 36.34
N PHE A 857 -41.46 21.12 36.26
CA PHE A 857 -41.46 20.15 37.38
C PHE A 857 -40.49 20.49 38.51
N GLN A 858 -39.55 21.42 38.31
CA GLN A 858 -38.61 21.87 39.35
C GLN A 858 -39.13 23.07 40.17
N SER A 859 -40.33 23.59 39.86
CA SER A 859 -40.86 24.81 40.50
C SER A 859 -41.92 24.60 41.59
N GLU A 860 -42.36 23.37 41.82
CA GLU A 860 -43.16 23.02 43.01
C GLU A 860 -42.33 22.23 44.02
N GLU A 861 -41.23 22.82 44.49
CA GLU A 861 -40.60 22.41 45.75
C GLU A 861 -41.48 22.85 46.93
N TYR A 862 -41.85 21.88 47.77
CA TYR A 862 -42.24 22.05 49.17
C TYR A 862 -43.41 23.02 49.49
N ARG A 863 -44.61 22.43 49.61
CA ARG A 863 -45.55 22.82 50.67
C ARG A 863 -46.32 21.66 51.26
#